data_AF-A0A8H4GLA4-F1
#
_entry.id   AF-A0A8H4GLA4-F1
#
_cell.length_a   1.000
_cell.length_b   1.000
_cell.length_c   1.000
_cell.angle_alpha   90.00
_cell.angle_beta   90.00
_cell.angle_gamma   90.00
#
_symmetry.space_group_name_H-M   'P 1'
#
loop_
_entity.id
_entity.type
_entity.pdbx_description
1 polymer ?
#
loop_
_entity_poly.entity_id
_entity_poly.type
_entity_poly.pdbx_seq_one_letter_code
_entity_poly.pdbx_strand_id
1 'polypeptide(L)'
;MSIVSRIAERRASLEPTQEDEDVTIHNRSSRILLHSDPNPIDVRPPTPKATGNLLRSSPDMELRNLRTSREDEKVESAVTAVVADGLLGDTQTQSQPQLQQRYHPETALSDHPLFPPLPSYSPPSLALTVRCVALRCVSFVLSLLFLVIVVIGALVGFAGTQLDNLRMRISGEDPNARRKFYAEERERQLSREEELRRWKRRQAKRDVDEEAPDECPPLEGGRDLLVCDVGYYARRVGLDVETFKVQTEDGFIIPLWHVYNPQEYTPLSEEERGPRGPDVFTGRRANASGRNRRYPVLLVHGLLQSAGAFCTNDDDSLAFYLCKAGYDVWLGNNRCGTTPEHTTLSVGDPRMWTWNIRHMGVLDLTALVSRVLFETGFEKLGLVCHSQGTAQTFVALSKHHRPELGEKISVFCALAPAVYAGPLIERLYFRFMRVIPPDIFRTIFGIHAFIPIMMTVHRLLHPRIYGALGYHVFAHLFGWSDVRWDRGLRDRMFQFAPVYISSETIRWWLGQGCFATQRCILATMEDTLAEMEEDLRLQRDGDQPSSRTDTAWYGPQTPPFALWVAGSDALVDGRRLLQRFRSGREPHVQVVHSKVIEEYEHLDVLWAMDAVEQVGKEVRDVIYMTMPEEARKCCRVPKGVS
;
A
#
# COMPACT_ATOMS: atom_id res chain seq x y z
N MET A 1 -41.35 37.35 60.95
CA MET A 1 -42.09 37.46 59.66
C MET A 1 -42.23 36.04 59.10
N SER A 2 -43.19 35.26 59.60
CA SER A 2 -44.57 35.05 59.07
C SER A 2 -44.60 33.99 57.95
N ILE A 3 -44.89 32.72 58.26
CA ILE A 3 -46.22 32.02 58.12
C ILE A 3 -46.49 31.65 56.63
N VAL A 4 -46.39 30.38 56.20
CA VAL A 4 -47.29 29.21 56.39
C VAL A 4 -48.57 29.25 55.52
N SER A 5 -48.64 28.29 54.59
CA SER A 5 -49.85 27.63 54.05
C SER A 5 -50.71 28.43 53.04
N ARG A 6 -51.57 27.85 52.19
CA ARG A 6 -52.58 26.80 52.40
C ARG A 6 -53.32 26.51 51.06
N ILE A 7 -53.85 25.29 50.94
CA ILE A 7 -55.20 24.91 50.39
C ILE A 7 -55.41 25.07 48.87
N ALA A 8 -55.70 24.05 48.04
CA ALA A 8 -56.45 22.77 48.16
C ALA A 8 -57.98 22.90 48.25
N GLU A 9 -58.69 22.63 47.15
CA GLU A 9 -60.05 22.06 47.13
C GLU A 9 -60.11 21.07 45.95
N ARG A 10 -60.06 19.74 46.19
CA ARG A 10 -61.14 18.78 46.52
C ARG A 10 -62.23 18.70 45.43
N ARG A 11 -62.28 17.63 44.63
CA ARG A 11 -62.67 16.21 44.87
C ARG A 11 -64.16 15.97 44.58
N ALA A 12 -64.39 14.97 43.71
CA ALA A 12 -65.49 13.99 43.62
C ALA A 12 -65.97 13.91 42.15
N SER A 13 -66.17 12.76 41.50
CA SER A 13 -66.56 11.44 42.04
C SER A 13 -66.51 10.36 40.95
N LEU A 14 -66.19 9.13 41.38
CA LEU A 14 -66.75 7.82 40.96
C LEU A 14 -66.31 7.18 39.61
N GLU A 15 -65.49 6.13 39.75
CA GLU A 15 -65.28 4.93 38.89
C GLU A 15 -66.50 3.97 38.93
N PRO A 16 -66.51 2.77 38.27
CA PRO A 16 -65.74 2.24 37.11
C PRO A 16 -66.66 1.57 36.04
N THR A 17 -66.12 1.18 34.86
CA THR A 17 -66.05 -0.23 34.35
C THR A 17 -65.71 -0.28 32.84
N GLN A 18 -64.53 -0.85 32.56
CA GLN A 18 -64.27 -1.97 31.64
C GLN A 18 -64.72 -1.86 30.17
N GLU A 19 -63.75 -1.80 29.24
CA GLU A 19 -63.44 -2.89 28.29
C GLU A 19 -62.21 -2.52 27.42
N ASP A 20 -61.49 -3.57 27.02
CA ASP A 20 -60.13 -3.61 26.50
C ASP A 20 -59.89 -2.87 25.18
N GLU A 21 -58.69 -2.29 25.01
CA GLU A 21 -57.99 -2.33 23.71
C GLU A 21 -56.48 -2.09 23.88
N ASP A 22 -55.70 -3.13 23.61
CA ASP A 22 -54.25 -3.15 23.49
C ASP A 22 -53.78 -2.22 22.35
N VAL A 23 -52.94 -1.22 22.64
CA VAL A 23 -52.16 -0.49 21.62
C VAL A 23 -50.67 -0.66 21.87
N THR A 24 -50.11 -1.66 21.19
CA THR A 24 -48.67 -1.85 21.05
C THR A 24 -48.11 -0.87 20.02
N ILE A 25 -47.09 -0.11 20.43
CA ILE A 25 -46.36 0.85 19.60
C ILE A 25 -45.44 0.11 18.63
N HIS A 26 -45.69 0.24 17.32
CA HIS A 26 -44.81 -0.27 16.26
C HIS A 26 -44.22 0.85 15.39
N ASN A 27 -42.90 1.00 15.55
CA ASN A 27 -41.87 1.06 14.52
C ASN A 27 -42.32 1.47 13.10
N ARG A 28 -42.02 2.71 12.69
CA ARG A 28 -42.22 3.18 11.30
C ARG A 28 -40.98 2.87 10.44
N SER A 29 -41.11 1.82 9.65
CA SER A 29 -40.29 1.55 8.47
C SER A 29 -40.92 2.28 7.26
N SER A 30 -40.14 3.10 6.56
CA SER A 30 -40.60 3.81 5.36
C SER A 30 -40.36 2.94 4.13
N ARG A 31 -41.44 2.32 3.62
CA ARG A 31 -41.49 1.64 2.31
C ARG A 31 -41.56 2.68 1.19
N ILE A 32 -40.63 2.57 0.25
CA ILE A 32 -40.64 3.26 -1.04
C ILE A 32 -41.71 2.58 -1.92
N LEU A 33 -42.62 3.39 -2.46
CA LEU A 33 -43.70 3.00 -3.37
C LEU A 33 -43.13 2.73 -4.78
N LEU A 34 -43.37 1.52 -5.29
CA LEU A 34 -43.23 1.18 -6.71
C LEU A 34 -44.47 1.66 -7.46
N HIS A 35 -44.31 2.64 -8.35
CA HIS A 35 -45.31 2.95 -9.37
C HIS A 35 -44.83 2.36 -10.70
N SER A 36 -45.65 1.46 -11.24
CA SER A 36 -45.50 0.86 -12.56
C SER A 36 -46.29 1.69 -13.57
N ASP A 37 -45.62 2.15 -14.63
CA ASP A 37 -46.28 2.70 -15.81
C ASP A 37 -45.64 2.08 -17.07
N PRO A 38 -46.42 1.58 -18.05
CA PRO A 38 -45.89 0.88 -19.21
C PRO A 38 -45.90 1.77 -20.46
N ASN A 39 -44.73 2.09 -21.03
CA ASN A 39 -44.50 2.12 -22.50
C ASN A 39 -43.04 2.47 -22.83
N PRO A 40 -42.46 1.90 -23.90
CA PRO A 40 -41.01 1.87 -24.12
C PRO A 40 -40.52 3.11 -24.85
N ILE A 41 -39.58 3.85 -24.25
CA ILE A 41 -38.79 4.86 -24.95
C ILE A 41 -37.51 4.18 -25.45
N ASP A 42 -37.40 4.03 -26.76
CA ASP A 42 -36.22 3.54 -27.48
C ASP A 42 -35.07 4.56 -27.35
N VAL A 43 -34.25 4.39 -26.32
CA VAL A 43 -32.98 5.13 -26.16
C VAL A 43 -31.86 4.22 -26.66
N ARG A 44 -31.52 4.39 -27.94
CA ARG A 44 -30.28 3.83 -28.50
C ARG A 44 -29.09 4.42 -27.73
N PRO A 45 -28.19 3.59 -27.15
CA PRO A 45 -26.99 4.10 -26.51
C PRO A 45 -26.09 4.78 -27.57
N PRO A 46 -25.46 5.92 -27.25
CA PRO A 46 -24.47 6.50 -28.13
C PRO A 46 -23.31 5.51 -28.32
N THR A 47 -22.99 5.23 -29.58
CA THR A 47 -21.87 4.40 -30.01
C THR A 47 -20.58 4.78 -29.28
N PRO A 48 -19.90 3.83 -28.61
CA PRO A 48 -18.59 4.09 -28.02
C PRO A 48 -17.58 4.38 -29.13
N LYS A 49 -16.99 5.58 -29.08
CA LYS A 49 -15.80 5.90 -29.87
C LYS A 49 -14.64 5.08 -29.32
N ALA A 50 -14.26 4.05 -30.06
CA ALA A 50 -12.94 3.42 -30.14
C ALA A 50 -11.96 3.69 -28.98
N THR A 51 -12.27 3.18 -27.78
CA THR A 51 -11.26 2.75 -26.82
C THR A 51 -11.09 1.26 -27.03
N GLY A 52 -9.87 0.85 -27.39
CA GLY A 52 -9.55 -0.53 -27.73
C GLY A 52 -10.08 -1.51 -26.67
N ASN A 53 -10.83 -2.49 -27.14
CA ASN A 53 -11.07 -3.71 -26.37
C ASN A 53 -9.72 -4.24 -25.89
N LEU A 54 -9.46 -4.19 -24.59
CA LEU A 54 -8.64 -5.21 -23.95
C LEU A 54 -9.42 -6.52 -24.09
N LEU A 55 -9.29 -7.12 -25.27
CA LEU A 55 -9.73 -8.48 -25.55
C LEU A 55 -9.11 -9.36 -24.47
N ARG A 56 -9.97 -10.04 -23.73
CA ARG A 56 -9.60 -11.16 -22.85
C ARG A 56 -8.63 -12.02 -23.63
N SER A 57 -7.35 -11.99 -23.27
CA SER A 57 -6.35 -12.74 -24.01
C SER A 57 -6.58 -14.21 -23.76
N SER A 58 -6.75 -14.99 -24.83
CA SER A 58 -6.68 -16.45 -24.69
C SER A 58 -5.31 -16.80 -24.10
N PRO A 59 -5.20 -17.79 -23.20
CA PRO A 59 -3.90 -18.22 -22.66
C PRO A 59 -2.85 -18.51 -23.76
N ASP A 60 -3.28 -18.99 -24.93
CA ASP A 60 -2.42 -19.16 -26.10
C ASP A 60 -1.86 -17.83 -26.66
N MET A 61 -2.66 -16.77 -26.64
CA MET A 61 -2.24 -15.44 -27.09
C MET A 61 -1.25 -14.81 -26.09
N GLU A 62 -1.44 -15.01 -24.80
CA GLU A 62 -0.49 -14.56 -23.78
C GLU A 62 0.85 -15.25 -23.91
N LEU A 63 0.84 -16.58 -24.11
CA LEU A 63 2.07 -17.34 -24.33
C LEU A 63 2.81 -16.84 -25.57
N ARG A 64 2.09 -16.56 -26.67
CA ARG A 64 2.68 -15.96 -27.88
C ARG A 64 3.27 -14.58 -27.61
N ASN A 65 2.54 -13.70 -26.93
CA ASN A 65 3.01 -12.35 -26.61
C ASN A 65 4.27 -12.37 -25.75
N LEU A 66 4.35 -13.27 -24.76
CA LEU A 66 5.54 -13.46 -23.94
C LEU A 66 6.72 -14.03 -24.74
N ARG A 67 6.49 -14.96 -25.68
CA ARG A 67 7.53 -15.47 -26.59
C ARG A 67 8.09 -14.35 -27.47
N THR A 68 7.22 -13.53 -28.07
CA THR A 68 7.65 -12.35 -28.85
C THR A 68 8.45 -11.38 -27.99
N SER A 69 7.99 -11.11 -26.76
CA SER A 69 8.72 -10.23 -25.84
C SER A 69 10.12 -10.77 -25.50
N ARG A 70 10.27 -12.09 -25.32
CA ARG A 70 11.57 -12.74 -25.12
C ARG A 70 12.49 -12.58 -26.33
N GLU A 71 11.94 -12.69 -27.53
CA GLU A 71 12.71 -12.48 -28.77
C GLU A 71 13.17 -11.04 -28.90
N ASP A 72 12.28 -10.08 -28.63
CA ASP A 72 12.61 -8.66 -28.60
C ASP A 72 13.70 -8.36 -27.57
N GLU A 73 13.64 -8.96 -26.38
CA GLU A 73 14.69 -8.81 -25.36
C GLU A 73 16.05 -9.36 -25.81
N LYS A 74 16.08 -10.50 -26.52
CA LYS A 74 17.32 -11.03 -27.09
C LYS A 74 17.92 -10.08 -28.12
N VAL A 75 17.07 -9.45 -28.96
CA VAL A 75 17.50 -8.48 -29.96
C VAL A 75 18.01 -7.21 -29.28
N GLU A 76 17.26 -6.65 -28.33
CA GLU A 76 17.66 -5.44 -27.59
C GLU A 76 18.97 -5.66 -26.83
N SER A 77 19.12 -6.79 -26.14
CA SER A 77 20.35 -7.14 -25.44
C SER A 77 21.54 -7.35 -26.38
N ALA A 78 21.33 -7.90 -27.57
CA ALA A 78 22.39 -8.07 -28.57
C ALA A 78 22.85 -6.72 -29.13
N VAL A 79 21.91 -5.78 -29.33
CA VAL A 79 22.23 -4.42 -29.83
C VAL A 79 23.02 -3.62 -28.79
N THR A 80 22.74 -3.76 -27.49
CA THR A 80 23.55 -3.12 -26.42
C THR A 80 24.87 -3.84 -26.15
N ALA A 81 24.95 -5.15 -26.33
CA ALA A 81 26.20 -5.91 -26.17
C ALA A 81 27.29 -5.54 -27.19
N VAL A 82 26.92 -5.02 -28.37
CA VAL A 82 27.88 -4.53 -29.38
C VAL A 82 28.60 -3.24 -28.94
N VAL A 83 28.22 -2.64 -27.79
CA VAL A 83 28.78 -1.38 -27.28
C VAL A 83 29.63 -1.55 -26.01
N ALA A 84 29.73 -2.76 -25.45
CA ALA A 84 30.55 -2.99 -24.26
C ALA A 84 31.13 -4.41 -24.24
N ASP A 85 32.40 -4.54 -24.63
CA ASP A 85 33.15 -5.77 -24.40
C ASP A 85 34.48 -5.46 -23.68
N GLY A 86 34.76 -6.21 -22.62
CA GLY A 86 35.96 -6.05 -21.82
C GLY A 86 35.87 -6.63 -20.40
N LEU A 87 36.24 -7.92 -20.30
CA LEU A 87 36.82 -8.67 -19.15
C LEU A 87 35.91 -9.66 -18.41
N LEU A 88 36.22 -10.94 -18.66
CA LEU A 88 35.72 -12.16 -18.04
C LEU A 88 36.49 -12.51 -16.74
N GLY A 89 35.81 -13.25 -15.85
CA GLY A 89 36.41 -14.02 -14.77
C GLY A 89 35.47 -15.12 -14.30
N ASP A 90 35.92 -16.38 -14.41
CA ASP A 90 35.20 -17.63 -14.13
C ASP A 90 34.80 -17.81 -12.65
N THR A 91 33.74 -18.58 -12.39
CA THR A 91 33.54 -19.19 -11.07
C THR A 91 32.97 -20.61 -11.19
N GLN A 92 33.67 -21.56 -10.56
CA GLN A 92 33.33 -22.97 -10.50
C GLN A 92 32.29 -23.26 -9.41
N THR A 93 31.36 -24.17 -9.71
CA THR A 93 30.35 -24.69 -8.79
C THR A 93 30.87 -25.92 -8.03
N GLN A 94 30.70 -25.95 -6.70
CA GLN A 94 30.78 -27.18 -5.92
C GLN A 94 29.54 -27.31 -5.01
N SER A 95 28.91 -28.48 -5.07
CA SER A 95 27.75 -28.91 -4.30
C SER A 95 28.17 -29.80 -3.13
N GLN A 96 27.59 -29.63 -1.93
CA GLN A 96 27.57 -30.65 -0.86
C GLN A 96 26.51 -30.34 0.24
N PRO A 97 26.14 -31.29 1.14
CA PRO A 97 24.75 -31.64 1.44
C PRO A 97 24.21 -31.15 2.80
N GLN A 98 22.90 -31.31 2.96
CA GLN A 98 22.03 -30.77 4.02
C GLN A 98 22.28 -31.35 5.43
N LEU A 99 22.43 -30.44 6.40
CA LEU A 99 22.26 -30.67 7.84
C LEU A 99 21.48 -29.48 8.42
N GLN A 100 20.51 -29.75 9.29
CA GLN A 100 19.54 -28.81 9.89
C GLN A 100 20.21 -27.51 10.38
N GLN A 101 19.96 -26.41 9.65
CA GLN A 101 20.62 -25.11 9.85
C GLN A 101 19.84 -24.19 10.78
N ARG A 102 20.57 -23.63 11.74
CA ARG A 102 20.22 -22.39 12.46
C ARG A 102 20.08 -21.26 11.42
N TYR A 103 19.03 -20.46 11.49
CA TYR A 103 18.81 -19.34 10.56
C TYR A 103 19.96 -18.33 10.65
N HIS A 104 20.61 -18.05 9.51
CA HIS A 104 21.62 -17.00 9.37
C HIS A 104 21.14 -16.00 8.30
N PRO A 105 21.14 -14.68 8.56
CA PRO A 105 20.69 -13.67 7.60
C PRO A 105 21.42 -13.75 6.24
N GLU A 106 22.69 -14.18 6.25
CA GLU A 106 23.49 -14.38 5.04
C GLU A 106 22.93 -15.51 4.14
N THR A 107 22.34 -16.55 4.71
CA THR A 107 21.68 -17.62 3.95
C THR A 107 20.41 -17.13 3.25
N ALA A 108 19.63 -16.27 3.92
CA ALA A 108 18.41 -15.67 3.37
C ALA A 108 18.70 -14.62 2.29
N LEU A 109 19.94 -14.13 2.21
CA LEU A 109 20.45 -13.22 1.18
C LEU A 109 21.37 -13.89 0.14
N SER A 110 21.45 -15.22 0.13
CA SER A 110 22.23 -16.03 -0.83
C SER A 110 21.86 -15.79 -2.30
N ASP A 111 22.76 -16.10 -3.23
CA ASP A 111 22.55 -15.83 -4.67
C ASP A 111 21.25 -16.45 -5.20
N HIS A 112 20.46 -15.64 -5.91
CA HIS A 112 19.18 -16.05 -6.47
C HIS A 112 19.00 -15.41 -7.86
N PRO A 113 18.56 -16.15 -8.90
CA PRO A 113 18.50 -15.63 -10.27
C PRO A 113 17.62 -14.38 -10.44
N LEU A 114 16.56 -14.24 -9.63
CA LEU A 114 15.69 -13.06 -9.61
C LEU A 114 16.29 -11.83 -8.91
N PHE A 115 17.40 -12.00 -8.19
CA PHE A 115 18.05 -10.95 -7.43
C PHE A 115 19.53 -10.90 -7.81
N PRO A 116 19.87 -10.25 -8.94
CA PRO A 116 21.25 -10.07 -9.35
C PRO A 116 22.12 -9.46 -8.23
N PRO A 117 23.41 -9.81 -8.16
CA PRO A 117 24.28 -9.37 -7.08
C PRO A 117 24.34 -7.84 -7.02
N LEU A 118 24.32 -7.33 -5.80
CA LEU A 118 24.45 -5.91 -5.53
C LEU A 118 25.92 -5.49 -5.55
N PRO A 119 26.24 -4.22 -5.88
CA PRO A 119 27.63 -3.75 -5.89
C PRO A 119 28.22 -3.75 -4.48
N SER A 120 29.44 -4.26 -4.33
CA SER A 120 30.19 -4.20 -3.08
C SER A 120 31.10 -2.99 -3.04
N TYR A 121 31.18 -2.33 -1.88
CA TYR A 121 32.05 -1.18 -1.67
C TYR A 121 32.96 -1.43 -0.47
N SER A 122 34.26 -1.17 -0.65
CA SER A 122 35.21 -1.15 0.45
C SER A 122 34.92 -0.02 1.44
N PRO A 123 35.44 -0.08 2.68
CA PRO A 123 35.34 1.03 3.62
C PRO A 123 35.86 2.35 3.03
N PRO A 124 35.39 3.51 3.54
CA PRO A 124 35.73 4.81 2.97
C PRO A 124 37.24 5.03 2.93
N SER A 125 37.79 5.21 1.72
CA SER A 125 39.12 5.74 1.48
C SER A 125 39.01 7.10 0.79
N LEU A 126 40.05 7.94 0.86
CA LEU A 126 40.01 9.26 0.22
C LEU A 126 39.78 9.15 -1.30
N ALA A 127 40.45 8.20 -1.96
CA ALA A 127 40.28 7.95 -3.39
C ALA A 127 38.85 7.47 -3.74
N LEU A 128 38.30 6.53 -2.96
CA LEU A 128 36.92 6.07 -3.15
C LEU A 128 35.92 7.21 -2.91
N THR A 129 36.14 8.03 -1.88
CA THR A 129 35.28 9.17 -1.55
C THR A 129 35.25 10.18 -2.69
N VAL A 130 36.41 10.55 -3.25
CA VAL A 130 36.49 11.46 -4.40
C VAL A 130 35.76 10.88 -5.61
N ARG A 131 35.94 9.58 -5.91
CA ARG A 131 35.22 8.90 -7.00
C ARG A 131 33.70 8.92 -6.78
N CYS A 132 33.24 8.58 -5.58
CA CYS A 132 31.82 8.60 -5.22
C CYS A 132 31.23 10.01 -5.31
N VAL A 133 31.95 11.05 -4.87
CA VAL A 133 31.50 12.44 -4.98
C VAL A 133 31.41 12.87 -6.45
N ALA A 134 32.41 12.55 -7.27
CA ALA A 134 32.37 12.84 -8.71
C ALA A 134 31.17 12.15 -9.39
N LEU A 135 30.94 10.86 -9.10
CA LEU A 135 29.79 10.12 -9.62
C LEU A 135 28.46 10.70 -9.14
N ARG A 136 28.37 11.15 -7.89
CA ARG A 136 27.19 11.84 -7.36
C ARG A 136 26.91 13.15 -8.08
N CYS A 137 27.93 13.93 -8.42
CA CYS A 137 27.75 15.16 -9.19
C CYS A 137 27.24 14.88 -10.61
N VAL A 138 27.83 13.88 -11.29
CA VAL A 138 27.40 13.47 -12.64
C VAL A 138 25.97 12.94 -12.63
N SER A 139 25.68 11.98 -11.76
CA SER A 139 24.34 11.40 -11.63
C SER A 139 23.30 12.42 -11.20
N PHE A 140 23.63 13.40 -10.35
CA PHE A 140 22.72 14.48 -10.01
C PHE A 140 22.28 15.27 -11.25
N VAL A 141 23.22 15.64 -12.14
CA VAL A 141 22.89 16.37 -13.37
C VAL A 141 22.07 15.51 -14.32
N LEU A 142 22.49 14.26 -14.57
CA LEU A 142 21.81 13.37 -15.52
C LEU A 142 20.40 12.98 -15.03
N SER A 143 20.25 12.64 -13.77
CA SER A 143 18.94 12.33 -13.18
C SER A 143 18.02 13.54 -13.11
N LEU A 144 18.56 14.76 -12.91
CA LEU A 144 17.79 15.98 -12.98
C LEU A 144 17.26 16.24 -14.39
N LEU A 145 18.09 16.06 -15.43
CA LEU A 145 17.66 16.18 -16.82
C LEU A 145 16.53 15.18 -17.14
N PHE A 146 16.68 13.93 -16.69
CA PHE A 146 15.64 12.91 -16.81
C PHE A 146 14.33 13.37 -16.14
N LEU A 147 14.39 13.85 -14.90
CA LEU A 147 13.22 14.33 -14.18
C LEU A 147 12.55 15.53 -14.87
N VAL A 148 13.33 16.48 -15.40
CA VAL A 148 12.81 17.63 -16.14
C VAL A 148 12.05 17.18 -17.39
N ILE A 149 12.56 16.19 -18.13
CA ILE A 149 11.86 15.63 -19.30
C ILE A 149 10.50 15.04 -18.90
N VAL A 150 10.46 14.26 -17.82
CA VAL A 150 9.22 13.67 -17.30
C VAL A 150 8.22 14.77 -16.89
N VAL A 151 8.68 15.80 -16.18
CA VAL A 151 7.83 16.92 -15.74
C VAL A 151 7.29 17.70 -16.94
N ILE A 152 8.12 17.97 -17.96
CA ILE A 152 7.67 18.63 -19.21
C ILE A 152 6.60 17.78 -19.89
N GLY A 153 6.81 16.46 -20.01
CA GLY A 153 5.81 15.53 -20.56
C GLY A 153 4.48 15.59 -19.80
N ALA A 154 4.55 15.66 -18.47
CA ALA A 154 3.36 15.79 -17.62
C ALA A 154 2.63 17.13 -17.82
N LEU A 155 3.38 18.24 -17.91
CA LEU A 155 2.81 19.57 -18.14
C LEU A 155 2.15 19.70 -19.53
N VAL A 156 2.74 19.09 -20.56
CA VAL A 156 2.14 19.03 -21.90
C VAL A 156 0.84 18.23 -21.88
N GLY A 157 0.83 17.06 -21.23
CA GLY A 157 -0.38 16.26 -21.06
C GLY A 157 -1.47 16.99 -20.28
N PHE A 158 -1.09 17.72 -19.22
CA PHE A 158 -1.99 18.58 -18.47
C PHE A 158 -2.58 19.70 -19.35
N ALA A 159 -1.76 20.40 -20.12
CA ALA A 159 -2.22 21.45 -21.04
C ALA A 159 -3.23 20.91 -22.07
N GLY A 160 -2.99 19.72 -22.62
CA GLY A 160 -3.94 19.03 -23.50
C GLY A 160 -5.28 18.76 -22.82
N THR A 161 -5.24 18.22 -21.60
CA THR A 161 -6.46 17.95 -20.81
C THR A 161 -7.24 19.22 -20.51
N GLN A 162 -6.55 20.32 -20.21
CA GLN A 162 -7.18 21.62 -19.97
C GLN A 162 -7.82 22.21 -21.23
N LEU A 163 -7.22 22.00 -22.39
CA LEU A 163 -7.79 22.39 -23.68
C LEU A 163 -9.08 21.62 -23.98
N ASP A 164 -9.08 20.31 -23.72
CA ASP A 164 -10.27 19.47 -23.87
C ASP A 164 -11.39 19.89 -22.90
N ASN A 165 -11.03 20.18 -21.65
CA ASN A 165 -11.96 20.70 -20.65
C ASN A 165 -12.55 22.06 -21.06
N LEU A 166 -11.74 22.96 -21.62
CA LEU A 166 -12.20 24.24 -22.13
C LEU A 166 -13.14 24.03 -23.32
N ARG A 167 -12.81 23.13 -24.24
CA ARG A 167 -13.66 22.77 -25.39
C ARG A 167 -15.02 22.23 -24.93
N MET A 168 -15.05 21.34 -23.94
CA MET A 168 -16.29 20.82 -23.36
C MET A 168 -17.14 21.92 -22.72
N ARG A 169 -16.51 22.86 -21.99
CA ARG A 169 -17.23 24.01 -21.41
C ARG A 169 -17.80 24.94 -22.48
N ILE A 170 -17.06 25.17 -23.57
CA ILE A 170 -17.54 25.95 -24.71
C ILE A 170 -18.73 25.27 -25.40
N SER A 171 -18.76 23.93 -25.44
CA SER A 171 -19.92 23.17 -25.93
C SER A 171 -21.07 23.01 -24.92
N GLY A 172 -20.99 23.66 -23.75
CA GLY A 172 -22.04 23.64 -22.73
C GLY A 172 -22.03 22.40 -21.81
N GLU A 173 -20.99 21.57 -21.88
CA GLU A 173 -20.82 20.40 -21.01
C GLU A 173 -19.93 20.73 -19.80
N ASP A 174 -20.28 20.26 -18.60
CA ASP A 174 -19.37 20.32 -17.44
C ASP A 174 -18.44 19.08 -17.47
N PRO A 175 -17.11 19.27 -17.61
CA PRO A 175 -16.15 18.18 -17.53
C PRO A 175 -16.26 17.34 -16.24
N ASN A 176 -16.69 17.96 -15.14
CA ASN A 176 -16.75 17.29 -13.84
C ASN A 176 -18.01 16.44 -13.66
N ALA A 177 -19.07 16.69 -14.43
CA ALA A 177 -20.31 15.92 -14.35
C ALA A 177 -20.13 14.44 -14.79
N ARG A 178 -19.04 14.13 -15.49
CA ARG A 178 -18.67 12.76 -15.90
C ARG A 178 -17.98 11.95 -14.80
N ARG A 179 -17.63 12.56 -13.67
CA ARG A 179 -16.96 11.87 -12.56
C ARG A 179 -17.97 11.03 -11.77
N LYS A 180 -17.57 9.81 -11.39
CA LYS A 180 -18.43 8.85 -10.70
C LYS A 180 -19.01 9.38 -9.39
N PHE A 181 -18.20 10.07 -8.59
CA PHE A 181 -18.57 10.56 -7.25
C PHE A 181 -18.79 12.07 -7.18
N TYR A 182 -19.15 12.74 -8.29
CA TYR A 182 -19.27 14.20 -8.29
C TYR A 182 -20.26 14.75 -7.25
N ALA A 183 -21.43 14.11 -7.11
CA ALA A 183 -22.42 14.53 -6.11
C ALA A 183 -21.93 14.33 -4.66
N GLU A 184 -21.32 13.18 -4.38
CA GLU A 184 -20.77 12.86 -3.07
C GLU A 184 -19.59 13.79 -2.71
N GLU A 185 -18.71 14.10 -3.67
CA GLU A 185 -17.59 15.02 -3.47
C GLU A 185 -18.08 16.43 -3.08
N ARG A 186 -19.19 16.88 -3.69
CA ARG A 186 -19.85 18.15 -3.34
C ARG A 186 -20.42 18.12 -1.93
N GLU A 187 -21.03 17.01 -1.52
CA GLU A 187 -21.54 16.82 -0.15
C GLU A 187 -20.41 16.80 0.88
N ARG A 188 -19.34 16.03 0.63
CA ARG A 188 -18.16 15.99 1.51
C ARG A 188 -17.47 17.35 1.60
N GLN A 189 -17.44 18.13 0.52
CA GLN A 189 -16.95 19.50 0.55
C GLN A 189 -17.78 20.37 1.53
N LEU A 190 -19.11 20.27 1.48
CA LEU A 190 -19.99 21.01 2.40
C LEU A 190 -19.78 20.56 3.84
N SER A 191 -19.66 19.26 4.12
CA SER A 191 -19.38 18.73 5.46
C SER A 191 -18.08 19.31 6.03
N ARG A 192 -17.00 19.35 5.23
CA ARG A 192 -15.72 19.95 5.64
C ARG A 192 -15.84 21.44 5.94
N GLU A 193 -16.63 22.18 5.16
CA GLU A 193 -16.89 23.60 5.43
C GLU A 193 -17.67 23.82 6.73
N GLU A 194 -18.62 22.93 7.03
CA GLU A 194 -19.39 22.95 8.28
C GLU A 194 -18.53 22.57 9.49
N GLU A 195 -17.70 21.53 9.38
CA GLU A 195 -16.69 21.15 10.37
C GLU A 195 -15.72 22.29 10.65
N LEU A 196 -15.24 22.98 9.61
CA LEU A 196 -14.40 24.16 9.75
C LEU A 196 -15.11 25.27 10.53
N ARG A 197 -16.39 25.52 10.25
CA ARG A 197 -17.20 26.51 11.00
C ARG A 197 -17.41 26.05 12.44
N ARG A 198 -17.71 24.77 12.68
CA ARG A 198 -17.84 24.17 14.02
C ARG A 198 -16.55 24.31 14.81
N TRP A 199 -15.41 24.00 14.22
CA TRP A 199 -14.09 24.16 14.84
C TRP A 199 -13.81 25.61 15.24
N LYS A 200 -14.06 26.57 14.35
CA LYS A 200 -13.90 28.00 14.67
C LYS A 200 -14.81 28.45 15.81
N ARG A 201 -16.05 27.95 15.85
CA ARG A 201 -16.98 28.24 16.96
C ARG A 201 -16.48 27.67 18.29
N ARG A 202 -15.98 26.42 18.29
CA ARG A 202 -15.37 25.79 19.49
C ARG A 202 -14.15 26.56 20.00
N GLN A 203 -13.31 27.07 19.10
CA GLN A 203 -12.17 27.91 19.48
C GLN A 203 -12.58 29.30 20.01
N ALA A 204 -13.68 29.86 19.49
CA ALA A 204 -14.16 31.19 19.88
C ALA A 204 -15.02 31.19 21.16
N LYS A 205 -15.78 30.13 21.42
CA LYS A 205 -16.58 29.95 22.65
C LYS A 205 -15.87 28.91 23.51
N ARG A 206 -15.15 29.37 24.54
CA ARG A 206 -14.39 28.48 25.43
C ARG A 206 -15.25 27.59 26.34
N ASP A 207 -16.58 27.75 26.32
CA ASP A 207 -17.55 26.87 26.97
C ASP A 207 -18.90 27.03 26.24
N VAL A 208 -19.46 25.93 25.74
CA VAL A 208 -20.87 25.47 25.85
C VAL A 208 -20.89 24.07 25.24
N ASP A 209 -20.87 23.05 26.10
CA ASP A 209 -21.26 21.68 25.74
C ASP A 209 -22.76 21.66 25.43
N GLU A 210 -23.14 21.13 24.27
CA GLU A 210 -24.42 20.46 24.01
C GLU A 210 -24.43 19.88 22.57
N GLU A 211 -23.46 19.03 22.23
CA GLU A 211 -23.62 18.10 21.11
C GLU A 211 -23.23 16.70 21.60
N ALA A 212 -23.92 15.67 21.10
CA ALA A 212 -23.78 14.28 21.54
C ALA A 212 -22.30 13.87 21.63
N PRO A 213 -21.91 13.03 22.62
CA PRO A 213 -20.51 12.62 22.75
C PRO A 213 -20.11 11.84 21.50
N ASP A 214 -19.37 12.51 20.63
CA ASP A 214 -18.67 11.86 19.54
C ASP A 214 -17.68 10.87 20.18
N GLU A 215 -17.67 9.63 19.72
CA GLU A 215 -16.85 8.58 20.34
C GLU A 215 -15.36 8.92 20.26
N CYS A 216 -14.97 9.70 19.25
CA CYS A 216 -13.60 10.12 19.00
C CYS A 216 -13.58 11.58 18.54
N PRO A 217 -13.73 12.56 19.46
CA PRO A 217 -13.83 13.96 19.09
C PRO A 217 -12.51 14.46 18.49
N PRO A 218 -12.53 15.29 17.43
CA PRO A 218 -11.32 15.75 16.78
C PRO A 218 -10.48 16.62 17.71
N LEU A 219 -9.18 16.29 17.80
CA LEU A 219 -8.16 16.98 18.59
C LEU A 219 -7.50 18.11 17.80
N GLU A 220 -7.60 18.05 16.48
CA GLU A 220 -7.09 19.05 15.56
C GLU A 220 -8.16 19.39 14.52
N GLY A 221 -8.16 20.62 14.03
CA GLY A 221 -9.17 21.07 13.09
C GLY A 221 -8.81 22.38 12.43
N GLY A 222 -9.72 22.92 11.65
CA GLY A 222 -9.46 24.11 10.86
C GLY A 222 -9.19 23.77 9.39
N ARG A 223 -8.49 24.67 8.69
CA ARG A 223 -8.12 24.44 7.30
C ARG A 223 -7.03 23.38 7.25
N ASP A 224 -7.13 22.50 6.26
CA ASP A 224 -6.09 21.50 6.01
C ASP A 224 -4.75 22.18 5.71
N LEU A 225 -3.75 21.86 6.52
CA LEU A 225 -2.40 22.41 6.41
C LEU A 225 -1.55 21.72 5.33
N LEU A 226 -1.97 20.55 4.85
CA LEU A 226 -1.25 19.77 3.83
C LEU A 226 0.21 19.52 4.23
N VAL A 227 0.42 18.99 5.43
CA VAL A 227 1.74 18.67 5.99
C VAL A 227 2.07 17.18 5.85
N CYS A 228 3.35 16.82 5.80
CA CYS A 228 3.80 15.42 5.85
C CYS A 228 3.90 14.95 7.32
N ASP A 229 2.75 14.89 8.02
CA ASP A 229 2.65 14.46 9.41
C ASP A 229 1.39 13.59 9.58
N VAL A 230 1.58 12.30 9.89
CA VAL A 230 0.46 11.38 10.12
C VAL A 230 -0.27 11.69 11.43
N GLY A 231 0.44 12.14 12.47
CA GLY A 231 -0.16 12.53 13.75
C GLY A 231 -1.11 13.70 13.58
N TYR A 232 -0.76 14.68 12.75
CA TYR A 232 -1.66 15.77 12.36
C TYR A 232 -3.00 15.24 11.81
N TYR A 233 -2.96 14.35 10.82
CA TYR A 233 -4.20 13.81 10.24
C TYR A 233 -4.96 12.87 11.19
N ALA A 234 -4.25 12.12 12.05
CA ALA A 234 -4.88 11.30 13.07
C ALA A 234 -5.66 12.17 14.08
N ARG A 235 -5.07 13.28 14.54
CA ARG A 235 -5.73 14.22 15.46
C ARG A 235 -6.96 14.88 14.85
N ARG A 236 -6.99 15.07 13.53
CA ARG A 236 -8.18 15.57 12.84
C ARG A 236 -9.39 14.62 12.90
N VAL A 237 -9.15 13.34 13.14
CA VAL A 237 -10.20 12.32 13.33
C VAL A 237 -10.30 11.83 14.79
N GLY A 238 -9.66 12.54 15.73
CA GLY A 238 -9.71 12.22 17.17
C GLY A 238 -8.73 11.14 17.64
N LEU A 239 -7.88 10.63 16.74
CA LEU A 239 -6.80 9.69 17.06
C LEU A 239 -5.48 10.44 17.28
N ASP A 240 -4.42 9.75 17.66
CA ASP A 240 -3.07 10.30 17.62
C ASP A 240 -2.05 9.20 17.26
N VAL A 241 -0.79 9.60 17.06
CA VAL A 241 0.28 8.71 16.62
C VAL A 241 1.53 8.87 17.46
N GLU A 242 2.12 7.75 17.87
CA GLU A 242 3.46 7.69 18.44
C GLU A 242 4.43 6.96 17.50
N THR A 243 5.72 7.26 17.61
CA THR A 243 6.76 6.68 16.74
C THR A 243 7.72 5.81 17.54
N PHE A 244 7.90 4.57 17.09
CA PHE A 244 8.90 3.62 17.57
C PHE A 244 10.08 3.57 16.59
N LYS A 245 11.29 3.44 17.12
CA LYS A 245 12.49 3.13 16.34
C LYS A 245 12.71 1.62 16.31
N VAL A 246 12.88 1.07 15.12
CA VAL A 246 13.11 -0.36 14.89
C VAL A 246 14.49 -0.54 14.26
N GLN A 247 15.35 -1.33 14.90
CA GLN A 247 16.65 -1.67 14.33
C GLN A 247 16.54 -2.97 13.53
N THR A 248 17.02 -2.96 12.29
CA THR A 248 17.14 -4.15 11.45
C THR A 248 18.43 -4.91 11.74
N GLU A 249 18.51 -6.16 11.31
CA GLU A 249 19.70 -7.02 11.48
C GLU A 249 20.96 -6.41 10.83
N ASP A 250 20.80 -5.66 9.73
CA ASP A 250 21.88 -4.94 9.04
C ASP A 250 22.15 -3.53 9.59
N GLY A 251 21.40 -3.07 10.60
CA GLY A 251 21.68 -1.84 11.35
C GLY A 251 20.94 -0.58 10.88
N PHE A 252 19.98 -0.67 9.96
CA PHE A 252 19.07 0.44 9.69
C PHE A 252 18.18 0.70 10.90
N ILE A 253 17.87 1.97 11.14
CA ILE A 253 16.86 2.38 12.11
C ILE A 253 15.66 2.91 11.34
N ILE A 254 14.54 2.20 11.40
CA ILE A 254 13.34 2.49 10.62
C ILE A 254 12.17 2.90 11.54
N PRO A 255 11.34 3.88 11.13
CA PRO A 255 10.23 4.34 11.94
C PRO A 255 9.01 3.41 11.79
N LEU A 256 8.47 2.99 12.92
CA LEU A 256 7.21 2.27 13.05
C LEU A 256 6.22 3.17 13.79
N TRP A 257 5.11 3.52 13.15
CA TRP A 257 4.08 4.36 13.77
C TRP A 257 2.98 3.51 14.40
N HIS A 258 2.51 3.91 15.56
CA HIS A 258 1.37 3.28 16.24
C HIS A 258 0.24 4.30 16.35
N VAL A 259 -0.92 3.97 15.76
CA VAL A 259 -2.11 4.81 15.76
C VAL A 259 -3.00 4.40 16.92
N TYR A 260 -3.30 5.33 17.82
CA TYR A 260 -4.07 5.04 19.03
C TYR A 260 -5.18 6.06 19.27
N ASN A 261 -6.17 5.65 20.07
CA ASN A 261 -7.17 6.56 20.62
C ASN A 261 -6.65 7.12 21.97
N PRO A 262 -6.41 8.43 22.10
CA PRO A 262 -5.90 9.04 23.34
C PRO A 262 -6.82 8.88 24.55
N GLN A 263 -8.09 8.56 24.35
CA GLN A 263 -9.03 8.24 25.44
C GLN A 263 -8.85 6.82 26.00
N GLU A 264 -8.23 5.92 25.24
CA GLU A 264 -8.06 4.51 25.61
C GLU A 264 -6.61 4.11 25.86
N TYR A 265 -5.65 4.89 25.36
CA TYR A 265 -4.23 4.54 25.37
C TYR A 265 -3.37 5.74 25.74
N THR A 266 -2.36 5.48 26.57
CA THR A 266 -1.32 6.46 26.90
C THR A 266 -0.03 6.09 26.17
N PRO A 267 0.57 7.02 25.39
CA PRO A 267 1.78 6.75 24.65
C PRO A 267 2.96 6.44 25.57
N LEU A 268 3.89 5.67 25.05
CA LEU A 268 5.09 5.27 25.78
C LEU A 268 6.11 6.40 25.84
N SER A 269 6.98 6.31 26.85
CA SER A 269 8.15 7.18 26.94
C SER A 269 9.06 7.04 25.72
N GLU A 270 9.83 8.09 25.39
CA GLU A 270 10.77 8.05 24.26
C GLU A 270 11.82 6.94 24.39
N GLU A 271 12.27 6.65 25.62
CA GLU A 271 13.23 5.59 25.91
C GLU A 271 12.66 4.20 25.56
N GLU A 272 11.41 3.92 25.95
CA GLU A 272 10.74 2.66 25.62
C GLU A 272 10.48 2.50 24.11
N ARG A 273 10.30 3.63 23.42
CA ARG A 273 10.14 3.69 21.95
C ARG A 273 11.45 3.59 21.19
N GLY A 274 12.60 3.59 21.87
CA GLY A 274 13.92 3.42 21.28
C GLY A 274 14.15 2.05 20.61
N PRO A 275 15.26 1.89 19.87
CA PRO A 275 15.61 0.62 19.24
C PRO A 275 15.94 -0.46 20.28
N ARG A 276 15.56 -1.71 20.00
CA ARG A 276 15.79 -2.87 20.88
C ARG A 276 16.98 -3.76 20.49
N GLY A 277 17.80 -3.30 19.55
CA GLY A 277 18.86 -4.11 18.94
C GLY A 277 18.39 -4.87 17.69
N PRO A 278 19.30 -5.62 17.05
CA PRO A 278 19.06 -6.28 15.77
C PRO A 278 18.27 -7.60 15.86
N ASP A 279 18.19 -8.20 17.05
CA ASP A 279 17.61 -9.53 17.22
C ASP A 279 16.09 -9.52 17.02
N VAL A 280 15.61 -10.42 16.17
CA VAL A 280 14.18 -10.57 15.86
C VAL A 280 13.53 -11.71 16.65
N PHE A 281 12.25 -11.53 16.99
CA PHE A 281 11.42 -12.48 17.72
C PHE A 281 11.96 -12.88 19.11
N THR A 282 12.67 -11.96 19.79
CA THR A 282 13.23 -12.18 21.13
C THR A 282 12.48 -11.40 22.23
N GLY A 283 12.13 -12.13 23.28
CA GLY A 283 11.44 -11.60 24.45
C GLY A 283 9.97 -11.25 24.23
N ARG A 284 9.31 -10.77 25.29
CA ARG A 284 7.93 -10.28 25.27
C ARG A 284 7.78 -9.20 26.33
N ARG A 285 7.00 -8.16 26.07
CA ARG A 285 6.70 -7.15 27.09
C ARG A 285 5.77 -7.73 28.17
N ALA A 286 6.12 -7.48 29.44
CA ALA A 286 5.54 -8.17 30.60
C ALA A 286 4.04 -7.89 30.88
N ASN A 287 3.42 -6.90 30.21
CA ASN A 287 2.07 -6.41 30.55
C ASN A 287 0.95 -6.86 29.60
N ALA A 288 1.12 -7.96 28.86
CA ALA A 288 0.14 -8.40 27.85
C ALA A 288 -1.09 -9.17 28.39
N SER A 289 -1.26 -9.34 29.70
CA SER A 289 -2.37 -10.09 30.30
C SER A 289 -3.56 -9.19 30.65
N GLY A 290 -4.51 -9.06 29.72
CA GLY A 290 -5.78 -8.37 29.92
C GLY A 290 -6.89 -8.94 29.04
N ARG A 291 -8.15 -8.82 29.48
CA ARG A 291 -9.34 -9.02 28.63
C ARG A 291 -9.65 -7.71 27.88
N ASN A 292 -10.37 -7.79 26.76
CA ASN A 292 -10.74 -6.64 25.93
C ASN A 292 -9.57 -5.96 25.19
N ARG A 293 -8.55 -6.74 24.80
CA ARG A 293 -7.38 -6.25 24.04
C ARG A 293 -7.77 -5.93 22.59
N ARG A 294 -6.96 -5.11 21.92
CA ARG A 294 -7.07 -4.83 20.48
C ARG A 294 -6.09 -5.75 19.75
N TYR A 295 -6.51 -6.35 18.64
CA TYR A 295 -5.66 -7.28 17.88
C TYR A 295 -4.71 -6.49 16.96
N PRO A 296 -3.40 -6.81 16.90
CA PRO A 296 -2.44 -6.06 16.11
C PRO A 296 -2.62 -6.25 14.61
N VAL A 297 -2.58 -5.14 13.89
CA VAL A 297 -2.58 -5.07 12.43
C VAL A 297 -1.43 -4.19 11.98
N LEU A 298 -0.54 -4.72 11.15
CA LEU A 298 0.58 -3.99 10.56
C LEU A 298 0.25 -3.63 9.10
N LEU A 299 0.36 -2.35 8.75
CA LEU A 299 0.17 -1.83 7.39
C LEU A 299 1.51 -1.43 6.78
N VAL A 300 1.83 -1.90 5.57
CA VAL A 300 3.10 -1.60 4.86
C VAL A 300 2.83 -1.04 3.46
N HIS A 301 3.46 0.09 3.15
CA HIS A 301 3.18 0.91 1.98
C HIS A 301 3.88 0.45 0.69
N GLY A 302 3.50 1.09 -0.43
CA GLY A 302 4.06 0.86 -1.76
C GLY A 302 5.35 1.60 -2.08
N LEU A 303 5.78 1.49 -3.33
CA LEU A 303 7.01 2.08 -3.87
C LEU A 303 6.98 3.61 -3.74
N LEU A 304 8.11 4.20 -3.32
CA LEU A 304 8.27 5.65 -3.14
C LEU A 304 7.30 6.32 -2.14
N GLN A 305 6.46 5.58 -1.43
CA GLN A 305 5.53 6.14 -0.44
C GLN A 305 6.10 6.03 0.98
N SER A 306 5.45 6.67 1.95
CA SER A 306 5.52 6.28 3.37
C SER A 306 4.20 5.65 3.82
N ALA A 307 4.16 5.14 5.04
CA ALA A 307 2.95 4.53 5.60
C ALA A 307 1.78 5.52 5.78
N GLY A 308 2.03 6.83 5.64
CA GLY A 308 1.01 7.86 5.66
C GLY A 308 0.05 7.78 4.47
N ALA A 309 0.38 7.02 3.42
CA ALA A 309 -0.54 6.73 2.31
C ALA A 309 -1.87 6.11 2.80
N PHE A 310 -1.87 5.39 3.92
CA PHE A 310 -3.06 4.80 4.55
C PHE A 310 -3.87 5.78 5.43
N CYS A 311 -3.47 7.06 5.50
CA CYS A 311 -3.93 8.06 6.47
C CYS A 311 -4.40 9.39 5.83
N THR A 312 -4.79 9.36 4.55
CA THR A 312 -5.00 10.58 3.74
C THR A 312 -6.47 10.96 3.52
N ASN A 313 -7.42 10.09 3.85
CA ASN A 313 -8.86 10.24 3.57
C ASN A 313 -9.71 10.55 4.81
N ASP A 314 -9.14 11.22 5.82
CA ASP A 314 -9.82 11.46 7.11
C ASP A 314 -10.35 10.12 7.66
N ASP A 315 -11.61 10.03 8.12
CA ASP A 315 -12.16 8.80 8.70
C ASP A 315 -12.18 7.59 7.74
N ASP A 316 -12.17 7.84 6.43
CA ASP A 316 -12.15 6.79 5.41
C ASP A 316 -10.73 6.28 5.11
N SER A 317 -9.73 6.79 5.83
CA SER A 317 -8.37 6.26 5.81
C SER A 317 -8.35 4.85 6.39
N LEU A 318 -7.85 3.86 5.64
CA LEU A 318 -7.84 2.45 6.09
C LEU A 318 -7.25 2.28 7.51
N ALA A 319 -6.17 3.00 7.82
CA ALA A 319 -5.55 2.95 9.15
C ALA A 319 -6.49 3.47 10.27
N PHE A 320 -7.15 4.61 10.03
CA PHE A 320 -8.03 5.24 11.01
C PHE A 320 -9.34 4.46 11.15
N TYR A 321 -9.90 3.99 10.03
CA TYR A 321 -11.05 3.09 10.00
C TYR A 321 -10.80 1.81 10.83
N LEU A 322 -9.67 1.11 10.64
CA LEU A 322 -9.34 -0.09 11.40
C LEU A 322 -9.12 0.21 12.89
N CYS A 323 -8.47 1.33 13.22
CA CYS A 323 -8.27 1.75 14.61
C CYS A 323 -9.62 2.03 15.29
N LYS A 324 -10.50 2.81 14.65
CA LYS A 324 -11.86 3.08 15.17
C LYS A 324 -12.74 1.82 15.22
N ALA A 325 -12.52 0.86 14.32
CA ALA A 325 -13.19 -0.44 14.38
C ALA A 325 -12.75 -1.29 15.58
N GLY A 326 -11.62 -1.01 16.23
CA GLY A 326 -11.20 -1.74 17.43
C GLY A 326 -9.93 -2.58 17.26
N TYR A 327 -9.18 -2.39 16.17
CA TYR A 327 -7.85 -2.97 16.02
C TYR A 327 -6.76 -2.12 16.67
N ASP A 328 -5.61 -2.73 16.88
CA ASP A 328 -4.36 -2.10 17.31
C ASP A 328 -3.51 -1.88 16.05
N VAL A 329 -3.40 -0.64 15.58
CA VAL A 329 -2.95 -0.33 14.21
C VAL A 329 -1.52 0.21 14.21
N TRP A 330 -0.66 -0.50 13.48
CA TRP A 330 0.75 -0.21 13.33
C TRP A 330 1.06 0.07 11.86
N LEU A 331 1.84 1.10 11.57
CA LEU A 331 2.20 1.53 10.21
C LEU A 331 3.72 1.42 10.03
N GLY A 332 4.13 0.44 9.22
CA GLY A 332 5.53 0.14 8.97
C GLY A 332 6.11 0.96 7.82
N ASN A 333 7.24 1.61 8.05
CA ASN A 333 8.02 2.26 6.99
C ASN A 333 9.28 1.46 6.68
N ASN A 334 9.60 1.38 5.39
CA ASN A 334 10.85 0.78 4.93
C ASN A 334 12.06 1.70 5.21
N ARG A 335 13.26 1.11 5.11
CA ARG A 335 14.55 1.81 5.26
C ARG A 335 14.68 3.10 4.45
N CYS A 336 15.51 4.00 4.98
CA CYS A 336 15.77 5.36 4.52
C CYS A 336 14.62 6.36 4.64
N GLY A 337 13.37 6.00 4.32
CA GLY A 337 12.19 6.86 4.52
C GLY A 337 12.41 8.35 4.14
N THR A 338 11.91 9.28 4.95
CA THR A 338 12.21 10.73 4.79
C THR A 338 13.54 11.13 5.44
N THR A 339 13.92 10.42 6.51
CA THR A 339 15.12 10.70 7.30
C THR A 339 15.92 9.41 7.46
N PRO A 340 16.94 9.18 6.60
CA PRO A 340 17.71 7.95 6.67
C PRO A 340 18.57 7.86 7.93
N GLU A 341 18.44 6.76 8.67
CA GLU A 341 19.16 6.50 9.92
C GLU A 341 19.75 5.09 9.92
N HIS A 342 20.98 4.95 10.42
CA HIS A 342 21.70 3.69 10.54
C HIS A 342 22.68 3.76 11.71
N THR A 343 22.94 2.63 12.36
CA THR A 343 23.85 2.52 13.50
C THR A 343 25.32 2.86 13.20
N THR A 344 25.80 2.64 11.97
CA THR A 344 27.23 2.78 11.61
C THR A 344 27.46 3.50 10.28
N LEU A 345 26.54 3.40 9.32
CA LEU A 345 26.67 4.01 8.00
C LEU A 345 26.09 5.42 7.98
N SER A 346 26.73 6.31 7.22
CA SER A 346 26.23 7.66 6.99
C SER A 346 25.53 7.76 5.63
N VAL A 347 24.68 8.79 5.47
CA VAL A 347 23.96 9.07 4.21
C VAL A 347 24.89 9.20 3.00
N GLY A 348 26.14 9.67 3.21
CA GLY A 348 27.14 9.79 2.15
C GLY A 348 27.83 8.49 1.76
N ASP A 349 27.71 7.45 2.59
CA ASP A 349 28.31 6.14 2.36
C ASP A 349 27.48 5.35 1.32
N PRO A 350 28.05 4.93 0.18
CA PRO A 350 27.30 4.18 -0.84
C PRO A 350 26.75 2.85 -0.30
N ARG A 351 27.37 2.24 0.72
CA ARG A 351 26.89 0.99 1.32
C ARG A 351 25.51 1.14 1.96
N MET A 352 25.16 2.34 2.42
CA MET A 352 23.83 2.64 2.96
C MET A 352 22.72 2.52 1.91
N TRP A 353 23.07 2.52 0.63
CA TRP A 353 22.14 2.53 -0.49
C TRP A 353 22.22 1.24 -1.32
N THR A 354 22.98 0.25 -0.89
CA THR A 354 23.13 -1.04 -1.58
C THR A 354 22.08 -2.02 -1.10
N TRP A 355 20.83 -1.87 -1.52
CA TRP A 355 19.73 -2.76 -1.15
C TRP A 355 18.59 -2.72 -2.18
N ASN A 356 17.73 -3.74 -2.13
CA ASN A 356 16.56 -3.90 -3.00
C ASN A 356 15.37 -4.48 -2.21
N ILE A 357 14.27 -4.83 -2.89
CA ILE A 357 13.06 -5.31 -2.22
C ILE A 357 13.28 -6.58 -1.38
N ARG A 358 14.30 -7.37 -1.69
CA ARG A 358 14.65 -8.57 -0.92
C ARG A 358 15.09 -8.19 0.49
N HIS A 359 15.89 -7.13 0.63
CA HIS A 359 16.31 -6.62 1.93
C HIS A 359 15.13 -6.05 2.72
N MET A 360 14.23 -5.32 2.05
CA MET A 360 13.00 -4.82 2.68
C MET A 360 12.11 -5.96 3.19
N GLY A 361 12.01 -7.06 2.46
CA GLY A 361 11.25 -8.24 2.90
C GLY A 361 11.95 -9.01 4.01
N VAL A 362 13.21 -9.39 3.79
CA VAL A 362 13.98 -10.26 4.69
C VAL A 362 14.32 -9.57 6.00
N LEU A 363 14.62 -8.27 5.99
CA LEU A 363 15.16 -7.54 7.14
C LEU A 363 14.15 -6.54 7.71
N ASP A 364 13.62 -5.62 6.89
CA ASP A 364 12.74 -4.54 7.39
C ASP A 364 11.41 -5.11 7.89
N LEU A 365 10.68 -5.86 7.04
CA LEU A 365 9.40 -6.46 7.40
C LEU A 365 9.52 -7.38 8.61
N THR A 366 10.56 -8.21 8.66
CA THR A 366 10.83 -9.10 9.80
C THR A 366 11.02 -8.30 11.09
N ALA A 367 11.84 -7.25 11.07
CA ALA A 367 12.08 -6.40 12.23
C ALA A 367 10.80 -5.65 12.68
N LEU A 368 10.00 -5.18 11.73
CA LEU A 368 8.71 -4.52 12.01
C LEU A 368 7.73 -5.49 12.68
N VAL A 369 7.54 -6.69 12.12
CA VAL A 369 6.67 -7.73 12.71
C VAL A 369 7.17 -8.12 14.10
N SER A 370 8.48 -8.35 14.26
CA SER A 370 9.10 -8.64 15.55
C SER A 370 8.81 -7.56 16.59
N ARG A 371 8.97 -6.27 16.24
CA ARG A 371 8.69 -5.16 17.16
C ARG A 371 7.24 -5.12 17.58
N VAL A 372 6.29 -5.24 16.64
CA VAL A 372 4.85 -5.23 16.95
C VAL A 372 4.49 -6.40 17.87
N LEU A 373 4.97 -7.62 17.59
CA LEU A 373 4.69 -8.78 18.45
C LEU A 373 5.31 -8.65 19.83
N PHE A 374 6.48 -8.02 19.95
CA PHE A 374 7.08 -7.75 21.25
C PHE A 374 6.24 -6.77 22.09
N GLU A 375 5.83 -5.63 21.49
CA GLU A 375 5.07 -4.59 22.18
C GLU A 375 3.69 -5.07 22.60
N THR A 376 3.01 -5.71 21.67
CA THR A 376 1.63 -6.13 21.87
C THR A 376 1.56 -7.44 22.65
N GLY A 377 2.59 -8.28 22.56
CA GLY A 377 2.64 -9.59 23.17
C GLY A 377 1.68 -10.61 22.53
N PHE A 378 1.25 -10.41 21.29
CA PHE A 378 0.57 -11.47 20.53
C PHE A 378 1.60 -12.37 19.84
N GLU A 379 1.19 -13.60 19.53
CA GLU A 379 2.03 -14.53 18.76
C GLU A 379 1.99 -14.27 17.25
N LYS A 380 0.86 -13.73 16.78
CA LYS A 380 0.61 -13.39 15.38
C LYS A 380 -0.10 -12.05 15.25
N LEU A 381 0.12 -11.36 14.13
CA LEU A 381 -0.59 -10.14 13.73
C LEU A 381 -1.27 -10.30 12.37
N GLY A 382 -2.26 -9.46 12.07
CA GLY A 382 -2.78 -9.29 10.71
C GLY A 382 -1.85 -8.40 9.90
N LEU A 383 -1.46 -8.80 8.69
CA LEU A 383 -0.57 -8.01 7.83
C LEU A 383 -1.34 -7.49 6.62
N VAL A 384 -1.32 -6.18 6.39
CA VAL A 384 -1.93 -5.54 5.22
C VAL A 384 -0.84 -4.80 4.46
N CYS A 385 -0.66 -5.11 3.18
CA CYS A 385 0.34 -4.43 2.37
C CYS A 385 -0.24 -3.91 1.06
N HIS A 386 0.34 -2.84 0.55
CA HIS A 386 0.01 -2.28 -0.77
C HIS A 386 1.21 -2.33 -1.72
N SER A 387 0.98 -2.67 -2.99
CA SER A 387 1.98 -2.56 -4.07
C SER A 387 3.34 -3.18 -3.72
N GLN A 388 4.45 -2.44 -3.72
CA GLN A 388 5.77 -2.95 -3.31
C GLN A 388 5.78 -3.59 -1.91
N GLY A 389 4.97 -3.08 -0.97
CA GLY A 389 4.79 -3.71 0.34
C GLY A 389 4.29 -5.15 0.20
N THR A 390 3.45 -5.45 -0.80
CA THR A 390 3.05 -6.84 -1.09
C THR A 390 4.21 -7.65 -1.69
N ALA A 391 4.97 -7.05 -2.62
CA ALA A 391 6.09 -7.73 -3.29
C ALA A 391 7.17 -8.15 -2.29
N GLN A 392 7.58 -7.25 -1.39
CA GLN A 392 8.57 -7.59 -0.36
C GLN A 392 8.06 -8.68 0.59
N THR A 393 6.76 -8.70 0.91
CA THR A 393 6.14 -9.76 1.71
C THR A 393 6.12 -11.10 0.98
N PHE A 394 5.72 -11.13 -0.30
CA PHE A 394 5.73 -12.35 -1.10
C PHE A 394 7.13 -12.96 -1.25
N VAL A 395 8.16 -12.12 -1.35
CA VAL A 395 9.57 -12.55 -1.35
C VAL A 395 9.96 -13.09 0.03
N ALA A 396 9.66 -12.37 1.11
CA ALA A 396 10.01 -12.77 2.47
C ALA A 396 9.39 -14.13 2.86
N LEU A 397 8.12 -14.36 2.51
CA LEU A 397 7.39 -15.60 2.84
C LEU A 397 7.81 -16.83 2.03
N SER A 398 8.72 -16.66 1.06
CA SER A 398 9.31 -17.78 0.33
C SER A 398 9.95 -18.81 1.27
N LYS A 399 9.90 -20.09 0.88
CA LYS A 399 10.64 -21.16 1.57
C LYS A 399 12.16 -20.94 1.63
N HIS A 400 12.69 -20.05 0.79
CA HIS A 400 14.12 -19.75 0.68
C HIS A 400 14.57 -18.50 1.47
N HIS A 401 13.63 -17.72 2.02
CA HIS A 401 13.93 -16.41 2.61
C HIS A 401 13.67 -16.37 4.12
N ARG A 402 12.40 -16.20 4.54
CA ARG A 402 11.97 -16.13 5.95
C ARG A 402 10.71 -16.97 6.17
N PRO A 403 10.75 -18.30 5.99
CA PRO A 403 9.53 -19.10 6.14
C PRO A 403 8.95 -19.04 7.56
N GLU A 404 9.77 -18.78 8.59
CA GLU A 404 9.34 -18.56 9.97
C GLU A 404 8.49 -17.29 10.15
N LEU A 405 8.58 -16.31 9.24
CA LEU A 405 7.75 -15.12 9.26
C LEU A 405 6.27 -15.48 9.03
N GLY A 406 6.00 -16.52 8.25
CA GLY A 406 4.64 -16.99 8.00
C GLY A 406 3.92 -17.47 9.26
N GLU A 407 4.66 -18.03 10.22
CA GLU A 407 4.11 -18.45 11.51
C GLU A 407 3.72 -17.26 12.41
N LYS A 408 4.22 -16.05 12.11
CA LYS A 408 4.00 -14.81 12.87
C LYS A 408 2.87 -13.96 12.28
N ILE A 409 2.25 -14.41 11.19
CA ILE A 409 1.19 -13.71 10.48
C ILE A 409 -0.08 -14.56 10.53
N SER A 410 -1.21 -13.97 10.93
CA SER A 410 -2.51 -14.66 10.94
C SER A 410 -3.18 -14.64 9.57
N VAL A 411 -3.01 -13.54 8.84
CA VAL A 411 -3.42 -13.38 7.44
C VAL A 411 -2.57 -12.31 6.77
N PHE A 412 -2.22 -12.55 5.51
CA PHE A 412 -1.60 -11.56 4.64
C PHE A 412 -2.63 -11.00 3.65
N CYS A 413 -3.03 -9.75 3.84
CA CYS A 413 -3.92 -8.98 2.98
C CYS A 413 -3.10 -8.17 1.95
N ALA A 414 -3.17 -8.56 0.68
CA ALA A 414 -2.44 -7.94 -0.42
C ALA A 414 -3.35 -7.03 -1.24
N LEU A 415 -3.10 -5.72 -1.19
CA LEU A 415 -3.81 -4.68 -1.94
C LEU A 415 -3.00 -4.30 -3.19
N ALA A 416 -3.57 -4.42 -4.38
CA ALA A 416 -2.88 -4.23 -5.66
C ALA A 416 -1.53 -4.99 -5.72
N PRO A 417 -1.55 -6.34 -5.66
CA PRO A 417 -0.36 -7.16 -5.46
C PRO A 417 0.65 -7.04 -6.61
N ALA A 418 1.86 -6.58 -6.31
CA ALA A 418 2.92 -6.34 -7.28
C ALA A 418 3.80 -7.57 -7.53
N VAL A 419 3.20 -8.61 -8.10
CA VAL A 419 3.88 -9.90 -8.40
C VAL A 419 4.19 -10.06 -9.87
N TYR A 420 3.22 -9.77 -10.74
CA TYR A 420 3.37 -9.81 -12.19
C TYR A 420 3.32 -8.40 -12.77
N ALA A 421 4.16 -8.13 -13.76
CA ALA A 421 4.18 -6.84 -14.43
C ALA A 421 2.93 -6.67 -15.32
N GLY A 422 2.28 -5.50 -15.22
CA GLY A 422 1.20 -5.10 -16.11
C GLY A 422 1.72 -4.45 -17.40
N PRO A 423 0.84 -4.07 -18.34
CA PRO A 423 1.22 -3.55 -19.65
C PRO A 423 2.02 -2.24 -19.62
N LEU A 424 2.04 -1.51 -18.49
CA LEU A 424 2.74 -0.24 -18.37
C LEU A 424 4.25 -0.36 -18.60
N ILE A 425 4.87 -1.50 -18.30
CA ILE A 425 6.31 -1.70 -18.48
C ILE A 425 6.77 -1.54 -19.94
N GLU A 426 5.86 -1.62 -20.90
CA GLU A 426 6.15 -1.46 -22.33
C GLU A 426 6.11 0.00 -22.80
N ARG A 427 5.78 0.96 -21.93
CA ARG A 427 5.86 2.38 -22.27
C ARG A 427 7.31 2.82 -22.46
N LEU A 428 7.51 3.80 -23.35
CA LEU A 428 8.83 4.23 -23.83
C LEU A 428 9.85 4.51 -22.73
N TYR A 429 9.46 5.20 -21.66
CA TYR A 429 10.37 5.54 -20.55
C TYR A 429 10.73 4.35 -19.67
N PHE A 430 9.84 3.38 -19.49
CA PHE A 430 10.18 2.13 -18.79
C PHE A 430 11.03 1.21 -19.66
N ARG A 431 10.71 1.10 -20.95
CA ARG A 431 11.54 0.40 -21.93
C ARG A 431 12.95 0.97 -21.99
N PHE A 432 13.08 2.31 -21.97
CA PHE A 432 14.39 2.97 -21.87
C PHE A 432 15.17 2.51 -20.63
N MET A 433 14.56 2.48 -19.44
CA MET A 433 15.25 2.01 -18.24
C MET A 433 15.62 0.52 -18.29
N ARG A 434 14.79 -0.31 -18.94
CA ARG A 434 14.98 -1.76 -19.07
C ARG A 434 16.19 -2.12 -19.92
N VAL A 435 16.53 -1.32 -20.93
CA VAL A 435 17.64 -1.62 -21.85
C VAL A 435 18.99 -1.03 -21.40
N ILE A 436 19.01 -0.20 -20.35
CA ILE A 436 20.23 0.44 -19.86
C ILE A 436 21.09 -0.59 -19.09
N PRO A 437 22.37 -0.78 -19.47
CA PRO A 437 23.30 -1.61 -18.72
C PRO A 437 23.49 -1.11 -17.26
N PRO A 438 23.75 -2.00 -16.28
CA PRO A 438 23.84 -1.62 -14.87
C PRO A 438 24.81 -0.47 -14.56
N ASP A 439 25.96 -0.41 -15.21
CA ASP A 439 26.97 0.63 -14.93
C ASP A 439 26.57 1.99 -15.50
N ILE A 440 25.88 2.00 -16.65
CA ILE A 440 25.29 3.21 -17.21
C ILE A 440 24.13 3.66 -16.31
N PHE A 441 23.31 2.73 -15.80
CA PHE A 441 22.24 3.04 -14.86
C PHE A 441 22.79 3.75 -13.61
N ARG A 442 23.87 3.23 -13.02
CA ARG A 442 24.56 3.85 -11.87
C ARG A 442 25.19 5.20 -12.20
N THR A 443 25.61 5.40 -13.44
CA THR A 443 26.13 6.70 -13.90
C THR A 443 25.03 7.74 -14.01
N ILE A 444 23.85 7.35 -14.52
CA ILE A 444 22.69 8.25 -14.71
C ILE A 444 21.98 8.54 -13.38
N PHE A 445 21.60 7.49 -12.64
CA PHE A 445 20.75 7.57 -11.45
C PHE A 445 21.50 7.48 -10.13
N GLY A 446 22.82 7.27 -10.19
CA GLY A 446 23.69 7.25 -9.02
C GLY A 446 23.76 5.90 -8.30
N ILE A 447 24.64 5.86 -7.31
CA ILE A 447 24.87 4.71 -6.41
C ILE A 447 24.33 4.96 -5.00
N HIS A 448 23.52 6.01 -4.82
CA HIS A 448 22.92 6.42 -3.56
C HIS A 448 21.38 6.40 -3.67
N ALA A 449 20.71 7.47 -3.24
CA ALA A 449 19.29 7.67 -3.43
C ALA A 449 18.93 7.92 -4.90
N PHE A 450 17.82 7.35 -5.35
CA PHE A 450 17.25 7.61 -6.67
C PHE A 450 16.65 9.01 -6.74
N ILE A 451 17.17 9.84 -7.65
CA ILE A 451 16.69 11.21 -7.95
C ILE A 451 16.42 12.04 -6.66
N PRO A 452 17.45 12.30 -5.83
CA PRO A 452 17.28 12.88 -4.49
C PRO A 452 16.71 14.31 -4.51
N ILE A 453 16.77 15.00 -5.65
CA ILE A 453 16.19 16.34 -5.82
C ILE A 453 14.67 16.35 -5.55
N MET A 454 13.96 15.24 -5.76
CA MET A 454 12.52 15.16 -5.45
C MET A 454 12.25 15.46 -3.96
N MET A 455 13.12 15.00 -3.06
CA MET A 455 12.99 15.28 -1.62
C MET A 455 13.24 16.75 -1.28
N THR A 456 14.07 17.44 -2.06
CA THR A 456 14.30 18.88 -1.91
C THR A 456 13.12 19.68 -2.43
N VAL A 457 12.56 19.29 -3.59
CA VAL A 457 11.34 19.91 -4.15
C VAL A 457 10.17 19.74 -3.18
N HIS A 458 9.99 18.55 -2.61
CA HIS A 458 8.94 18.29 -1.60
C HIS A 458 9.04 19.21 -0.38
N ARG A 459 10.26 19.47 0.11
CA ARG A 459 10.49 20.34 1.28
C ARG A 459 10.31 21.83 1.01
N LEU A 460 10.60 22.29 -0.22
CA LEU A 460 10.67 23.71 -0.54
C LEU A 460 9.42 24.24 -1.26
N LEU A 461 8.74 23.40 -2.05
CA LEU A 461 7.61 23.82 -2.85
C LEU A 461 6.35 23.94 -1.98
N HIS A 462 5.48 24.89 -2.28
CA HIS A 462 4.22 25.04 -1.55
C HIS A 462 3.37 23.74 -1.67
N PRO A 463 2.84 23.18 -0.58
CA PRO A 463 2.22 21.84 -0.57
C PRO A 463 1.12 21.61 -1.63
N ARG A 464 0.28 22.61 -1.89
CA ARG A 464 -0.74 22.53 -2.97
C ARG A 464 -0.14 22.42 -4.37
N ILE A 465 0.92 23.19 -4.64
CA ILE A 465 1.60 23.15 -5.95
C ILE A 465 2.29 21.80 -6.10
N TYR A 466 2.93 21.34 -5.02
CA TYR A 466 3.56 20.04 -4.97
C TYR A 466 2.57 18.90 -5.20
N GLY A 467 1.43 18.89 -4.49
CA GLY A 467 0.40 17.87 -4.64
C GLY A 467 -0.22 17.84 -6.04
N ALA A 468 -0.51 19.01 -6.62
CA ALA A 468 -1.00 19.11 -7.99
C ALA A 468 0.03 18.61 -9.01
N LEU A 469 1.30 19.00 -8.87
CA LEU A 469 2.38 18.52 -9.73
C LEU A 469 2.57 17.01 -9.59
N GLY A 470 2.54 16.49 -8.37
CA GLY A 470 2.61 15.06 -8.06
C GLY A 470 1.53 14.27 -8.79
N TYR A 471 0.28 14.73 -8.71
CA TYR A 471 -0.83 14.12 -9.47
C TYR A 471 -0.55 14.08 -10.97
N HIS A 472 -0.15 15.19 -11.58
CA HIS A 472 0.08 15.23 -13.03
C HIS A 472 1.25 14.36 -13.47
N VAL A 473 2.34 14.30 -12.69
CA VAL A 473 3.46 13.40 -12.96
C VAL A 473 3.02 11.95 -12.89
N PHE A 474 2.25 11.58 -11.86
CA PHE A 474 1.74 10.21 -11.70
C PHE A 474 0.74 9.83 -12.80
N ALA A 475 -0.18 10.73 -13.15
CA ALA A 475 -1.12 10.53 -14.24
C ALA A 475 -0.39 10.34 -15.58
N HIS A 476 0.69 11.10 -15.83
CA HIS A 476 1.52 10.93 -17.02
C HIS A 476 2.27 9.58 -17.04
N LEU A 477 2.96 9.25 -15.94
CA LEU A 477 3.81 8.06 -15.85
C LEU A 477 3.01 6.75 -15.81
N PHE A 478 1.85 6.75 -15.16
CA PHE A 478 1.11 5.51 -14.90
C PHE A 478 -0.25 5.47 -15.57
N GLY A 479 -0.76 6.59 -16.08
CA GLY A 479 -2.10 6.68 -16.63
C GLY A 479 -3.21 6.72 -15.58
N TRP A 480 -2.87 6.81 -14.29
CA TRP A 480 -3.84 6.86 -13.19
C TRP A 480 -4.59 8.18 -13.15
N SER A 481 -5.86 8.12 -12.81
CA SER A 481 -6.79 9.24 -12.79
C SER A 481 -7.30 9.55 -11.39
N ASP A 482 -7.74 10.78 -11.16
CA ASP A 482 -8.44 11.15 -9.93
C ASP A 482 -9.96 10.95 -10.03
N VAL A 483 -10.45 10.12 -10.97
CA VAL A 483 -11.90 9.95 -11.23
C VAL A 483 -12.66 9.53 -9.97
N ARG A 484 -12.01 8.73 -9.12
CA ARG A 484 -12.58 8.15 -7.88
C ARG A 484 -12.10 8.80 -6.59
N TRP A 485 -11.20 9.79 -6.66
CA TRP A 485 -10.60 10.40 -5.48
C TRP A 485 -11.33 11.69 -5.10
N ASP A 486 -11.36 12.02 -3.81
CA ASP A 486 -11.83 13.33 -3.36
C ASP A 486 -10.77 14.40 -3.71
N ARG A 487 -11.06 15.30 -4.66
CA ARG A 487 -10.11 16.36 -5.05
C ARG A 487 -9.84 17.36 -3.95
N GLY A 488 -10.72 17.48 -2.96
CA GLY A 488 -10.49 18.28 -1.77
C GLY A 488 -9.35 17.75 -0.91
N LEU A 489 -9.06 16.44 -0.99
CA LEU A 489 -8.01 15.76 -0.24
C LEU A 489 -6.83 15.31 -1.12
N ARG A 490 -6.98 15.28 -2.45
CA ARG A 490 -5.96 14.77 -3.39
C ARG A 490 -4.55 15.30 -3.13
N ASP A 491 -4.39 16.61 -2.93
CA ASP A 491 -3.04 17.20 -2.75
C ASP A 491 -2.36 16.67 -1.46
N ARG A 492 -3.15 16.24 -0.48
CA ARG A 492 -2.71 15.58 0.76
C ARG A 492 -2.10 14.21 0.48
N MET A 493 -2.68 13.44 -0.44
CA MET A 493 -2.24 12.08 -0.79
C MET A 493 -0.77 12.05 -1.21
N PHE A 494 -0.32 13.11 -1.88
CA PHE A 494 1.05 13.24 -2.34
C PHE A 494 2.04 13.78 -1.29
N GLN A 495 1.61 14.25 -0.11
CA GLN A 495 2.56 14.70 0.93
C GLN A 495 3.38 13.54 1.52
N PHE A 496 2.92 12.30 1.33
CA PHE A 496 3.59 11.10 1.78
C PHE A 496 4.39 10.41 0.66
N ALA A 497 4.67 11.12 -0.45
CA ALA A 497 5.50 10.66 -1.55
C ALA A 497 6.26 11.81 -2.25
N PRO A 498 7.53 11.64 -2.66
CA PRO A 498 8.31 10.44 -2.48
C PRO A 498 8.96 10.39 -1.09
N VAL A 499 9.44 9.21 -0.75
CA VAL A 499 10.49 9.01 0.26
C VAL A 499 11.80 8.65 -0.43
N TYR A 500 12.92 8.66 0.30
CA TYR A 500 14.17 8.15 -0.22
C TYR A 500 14.06 6.67 -0.57
N ILE A 501 14.58 6.30 -1.74
CA ILE A 501 14.75 4.91 -2.16
C ILE A 501 16.12 4.74 -2.80
N SER A 502 16.71 3.54 -2.66
CA SER A 502 17.96 3.21 -3.33
C SER A 502 17.81 3.16 -4.86
N SER A 503 18.81 3.69 -5.57
CA SER A 503 18.94 3.52 -7.02
C SER A 503 19.03 2.05 -7.42
N GLU A 504 19.63 1.17 -6.60
CA GLU A 504 19.66 -0.28 -6.86
C GLU A 504 18.28 -0.92 -6.73
N THR A 505 17.40 -0.40 -5.87
CA THR A 505 16.00 -0.87 -5.80
C THR A 505 15.23 -0.51 -7.06
N ILE A 506 15.39 0.71 -7.58
CA ILE A 506 14.74 1.12 -8.84
C ILE A 506 15.34 0.35 -10.02
N ARG A 507 16.66 0.10 -10.03
CA ARG A 507 17.29 -0.78 -11.02
C ARG A 507 16.72 -2.19 -10.96
N TRP A 508 16.46 -2.73 -9.77
CA TRP A 508 15.82 -4.03 -9.65
C TRP A 508 14.39 -4.04 -10.20
N TRP A 509 13.62 -2.98 -10.02
CA TRP A 509 12.28 -2.89 -10.60
C TRP A 509 12.30 -2.73 -12.13
N LEU A 510 13.14 -1.84 -12.65
CA LEU A 510 13.02 -1.32 -14.01
C LEU A 510 14.19 -1.67 -14.93
N GLY A 511 15.31 -2.11 -14.37
CA GLY A 511 16.55 -2.33 -15.10
C GLY A 511 16.67 -3.71 -15.74
N GLN A 512 17.66 -3.82 -16.62
CA GLN A 512 17.97 -5.03 -17.38
C GLN A 512 18.21 -6.25 -16.47
N GLY A 513 17.62 -7.39 -16.84
CA GLY A 513 17.82 -8.67 -16.16
C GLY A 513 17.11 -8.78 -14.80
N CYS A 514 16.33 -7.78 -14.40
CA CYS A 514 15.60 -7.73 -13.14
C CYS A 514 14.08 -7.82 -13.39
N PHE A 515 13.22 -7.27 -12.51
CA PHE A 515 11.77 -7.48 -12.58
C PHE A 515 11.14 -7.10 -13.93
N ALA A 516 11.46 -5.95 -14.51
CA ALA A 516 10.89 -5.54 -15.80
C ALA A 516 11.23 -6.50 -16.96
N THR A 517 12.34 -7.24 -16.85
CA THR A 517 12.73 -8.32 -17.77
C THR A 517 12.02 -9.63 -17.43
N GLN A 518 12.05 -10.04 -16.16
CA GLN A 518 11.47 -11.32 -15.74
C GLN A 518 9.93 -11.32 -15.76
N ARG A 519 9.31 -10.14 -15.65
CA ARG A 519 7.86 -9.88 -15.54
C ARG A 519 7.14 -10.57 -14.38
N CYS A 520 7.89 -11.22 -13.49
CA CYS A 520 7.42 -11.94 -12.32
C CYS A 520 8.47 -11.86 -11.21
N ILE A 521 8.04 -11.66 -9.95
CA ILE A 521 8.95 -11.68 -8.79
C ILE A 521 9.20 -13.08 -8.22
N LEU A 522 8.46 -14.10 -8.69
CA LEU A 522 8.47 -15.47 -8.16
C LEU A 522 9.13 -16.48 -9.10
N ALA A 523 9.34 -16.12 -10.37
CA ALA A 523 9.83 -17.01 -11.40
C ALA A 523 10.57 -16.20 -12.48
N THR A 524 11.58 -16.79 -13.11
CA THR A 524 12.22 -16.14 -14.27
C THR A 524 11.25 -16.10 -15.45
N MET A 525 11.52 -15.31 -16.47
CA MET A 525 10.71 -15.30 -17.70
C MET A 525 10.70 -16.68 -18.37
N GLU A 526 11.82 -17.41 -18.31
CA GLU A 526 11.93 -18.77 -18.84
C GLU A 526 11.05 -19.75 -18.05
N ASP A 527 11.15 -19.73 -16.73
CA ASP A 527 10.29 -20.56 -15.86
C ASP A 527 8.83 -20.23 -16.09
N THR A 528 8.48 -18.94 -16.18
CA THR A 528 7.13 -18.45 -16.40
C THR A 528 6.55 -18.95 -17.75
N LEU A 529 7.37 -18.99 -18.80
CA LEU A 529 6.97 -19.53 -20.09
C LEU A 529 6.74 -21.05 -20.02
N ALA A 530 7.65 -21.77 -19.35
CA ALA A 530 7.52 -23.21 -19.15
C ALA A 530 6.27 -23.56 -18.34
N GLU A 531 6.03 -22.80 -17.27
CA GLU A 531 4.81 -22.86 -16.47
C GLU A 531 3.58 -22.70 -17.37
N MET A 532 3.44 -21.59 -18.10
CA MET A 532 2.26 -21.36 -18.94
C MET A 532 2.01 -22.47 -19.97
N GLU A 533 3.07 -23.02 -20.56
CA GLU A 533 2.95 -24.13 -21.50
C GLU A 533 2.47 -25.42 -20.81
N GLU A 534 2.92 -25.69 -19.59
CA GLU A 534 2.45 -26.80 -18.76
C GLU A 534 0.96 -26.64 -18.39
N ASP A 535 0.51 -25.45 -17.98
CA ASP A 535 -0.92 -25.19 -17.69
C ASP A 535 -1.81 -25.40 -18.91
N LEU A 536 -1.36 -24.96 -20.08
CA LEU A 536 -2.07 -25.15 -21.34
C LEU A 536 -2.18 -26.64 -21.72
N ARG A 537 -1.12 -27.42 -21.51
CA ARG A 537 -1.14 -28.87 -21.73
C ARG A 537 -2.13 -29.57 -20.79
N LEU A 538 -2.08 -29.26 -19.50
CA LEU A 538 -3.00 -29.83 -18.50
C LEU A 538 -4.46 -29.48 -18.78
N GLN A 539 -4.74 -28.24 -19.23
CA GLN A 539 -6.09 -27.84 -19.64
C GLN A 539 -6.61 -28.59 -20.87
N ARG A 540 -5.72 -28.95 -21.81
CA ARG A 540 -6.08 -29.65 -23.05
C ARG A 540 -6.25 -31.15 -22.86
N ASP A 541 -5.37 -31.76 -22.07
CA ASP A 541 -5.27 -33.22 -21.97
C ASP A 541 -6.10 -33.79 -20.82
N GLY A 542 -6.66 -32.93 -19.94
CA GLY A 542 -7.55 -33.35 -18.84
C GLY A 542 -6.84 -34.16 -17.74
N ASP A 543 -5.52 -34.18 -17.75
CA ASP A 543 -4.70 -34.97 -16.83
C ASP A 543 -4.65 -34.31 -15.45
N GLN A 544 -4.73 -35.12 -14.39
CA GLN A 544 -4.58 -34.61 -13.03
C GLN A 544 -3.12 -34.24 -12.75
N PRO A 545 -2.85 -33.10 -12.08
CA PRO A 545 -1.49 -32.66 -11.81
C PRO A 545 -0.79 -33.64 -10.87
N SER A 546 0.14 -34.44 -11.37
CA SER A 546 1.06 -35.18 -10.53
C SER A 546 1.97 -34.19 -9.78
N SER A 547 1.70 -33.99 -8.49
CA SER A 547 2.52 -33.33 -7.47
C SER A 547 3.46 -32.21 -7.96
N ARG A 548 2.92 -31.01 -8.22
CA ARG A 548 3.68 -29.77 -8.52
C ARG A 548 4.51 -29.22 -7.33
N THR A 549 4.83 -30.05 -6.35
CA THR A 549 5.40 -29.63 -5.05
C THR A 549 6.83 -29.13 -5.14
N ASP A 550 7.65 -29.66 -6.06
CA ASP A 550 9.08 -29.30 -6.11
C ASP A 550 9.31 -27.84 -6.56
N THR A 551 8.41 -27.30 -7.39
CA THR A 551 8.50 -25.93 -7.93
C THR A 551 7.76 -24.87 -7.10
N ALA A 552 7.07 -25.26 -6.03
CA ALA A 552 6.31 -24.33 -5.21
C ALA A 552 7.24 -23.32 -4.52
N TRP A 553 6.90 -22.03 -4.60
CA TRP A 553 7.66 -20.95 -3.97
C TRP A 553 7.42 -20.89 -2.45
N TYR A 554 6.21 -21.27 -2.05
CA TYR A 554 5.71 -21.21 -0.68
C TYR A 554 5.74 -22.58 -0.01
N GLY A 555 6.06 -22.63 1.28
CA GLY A 555 6.10 -23.85 2.10
C GLY A 555 4.94 -23.96 3.09
N PRO A 556 4.86 -25.04 3.90
CA PRO A 556 3.76 -25.28 4.85
C PRO A 556 3.54 -24.18 5.90
N GLN A 557 4.55 -23.35 6.18
CA GLN A 557 4.49 -22.25 7.15
C GLN A 557 3.78 -20.99 6.60
N THR A 558 3.37 -21.02 5.33
CA THR A 558 2.76 -19.87 4.64
C THR A 558 1.42 -19.50 5.29
N PRO A 559 1.20 -18.22 5.64
CA PRO A 559 -0.05 -17.79 6.23
C PRO A 559 -1.16 -17.76 5.16
N PRO A 560 -2.44 -17.76 5.57
CA PRO A 560 -3.54 -17.49 4.66
C PRO A 560 -3.39 -16.16 3.92
N PHE A 561 -3.74 -16.13 2.63
CA PHE A 561 -3.68 -14.93 1.78
C PHE A 561 -5.08 -14.40 1.47
N ALA A 562 -5.21 -13.08 1.48
CA ALA A 562 -6.39 -12.35 1.05
C ALA A 562 -5.99 -11.29 0.01
N LEU A 563 -6.66 -11.24 -1.15
CA LEU A 563 -6.20 -10.42 -2.28
C LEU A 563 -7.29 -9.45 -2.79
N TRP A 564 -6.92 -8.18 -2.95
CA TRP A 564 -7.72 -7.15 -3.61
C TRP A 564 -6.99 -6.68 -4.86
N VAL A 565 -7.48 -7.12 -6.01
CA VAL A 565 -6.91 -6.83 -7.33
C VAL A 565 -7.65 -5.65 -7.96
N ALA A 566 -6.90 -4.62 -8.32
CA ALA A 566 -7.39 -3.51 -9.11
C ALA A 566 -7.45 -3.94 -10.59
N GLY A 567 -8.65 -3.96 -11.17
CA GLY A 567 -8.90 -4.54 -12.49
C GLY A 567 -8.46 -3.67 -13.67
N SER A 568 -8.37 -2.36 -13.46
CA SER A 568 -7.90 -1.35 -14.42
C SER A 568 -6.44 -0.94 -14.15
N ASP A 569 -5.72 -1.73 -13.36
CA ASP A 569 -4.33 -1.48 -13.02
C ASP A 569 -3.39 -1.85 -14.18
N ALA A 570 -2.78 -0.84 -14.78
CA ALA A 570 -1.80 -1.05 -15.85
C ALA A 570 -0.40 -1.40 -15.31
N LEU A 571 -0.11 -1.14 -14.04
CA LEU A 571 1.23 -1.33 -13.47
C LEU A 571 1.48 -2.80 -13.11
N VAL A 572 0.48 -3.49 -12.56
CA VAL A 572 0.61 -4.89 -12.11
C VAL A 572 -0.55 -5.75 -12.59
N ASP A 573 -0.28 -7.03 -12.85
CA ASP A 573 -1.30 -8.00 -13.25
C ASP A 573 -1.67 -8.93 -12.08
N GLY A 574 -2.65 -8.50 -11.28
CA GLY A 574 -3.15 -9.31 -10.17
C GLY A 574 -4.00 -10.50 -10.60
N ARG A 575 -4.55 -10.53 -11.83
CA ARG A 575 -5.36 -11.67 -12.31
C ARG A 575 -4.48 -12.88 -12.57
N ARG A 576 -3.30 -12.65 -13.13
CA ARG A 576 -2.31 -13.70 -13.34
C ARG A 576 -1.83 -14.32 -12.03
N LEU A 577 -1.70 -13.52 -10.98
CA LEU A 577 -1.44 -14.03 -9.63
C LEU A 577 -2.56 -14.93 -9.11
N LEU A 578 -3.82 -14.50 -9.23
CA LEU A 578 -4.97 -15.33 -8.86
C LEU A 578 -5.01 -16.64 -9.65
N GLN A 579 -4.64 -16.61 -10.94
CA GLN A 579 -4.54 -17.81 -11.76
C GLN A 579 -3.43 -18.76 -11.26
N ARG A 580 -2.26 -18.24 -10.88
CA ARG A 580 -1.18 -19.05 -10.27
C ARG A 580 -1.70 -19.85 -9.08
N PHE A 581 -2.43 -19.21 -8.16
CA PHE A 581 -3.00 -19.90 -7.00
C PHE A 581 -4.11 -20.89 -7.38
N ARG A 582 -5.03 -20.52 -8.28
CA ARG A 582 -6.11 -21.41 -8.75
C ARG A 582 -5.62 -22.64 -9.51
N SER A 583 -4.49 -22.53 -10.20
CA SER A 583 -3.86 -23.63 -10.94
C SER A 583 -3.19 -24.69 -10.05
N GLY A 584 -3.16 -24.47 -8.72
CA GLY A 584 -2.57 -25.40 -7.76
C GLY A 584 -1.04 -25.42 -7.76
N ARG A 585 -0.37 -24.44 -8.41
CA ARG A 585 1.09 -24.31 -8.41
C ARG A 585 1.69 -24.03 -7.03
N GLU A 586 0.91 -23.38 -6.17
CA GLU A 586 1.30 -23.06 -4.80
C GLU A 586 0.41 -23.83 -3.82
N PRO A 587 0.63 -25.15 -3.65
CA PRO A 587 -0.26 -26.02 -2.87
C PRO A 587 -0.32 -25.63 -1.38
N HIS A 588 0.68 -24.91 -0.88
CA HIS A 588 0.73 -24.44 0.50
C HIS A 588 0.06 -23.07 0.71
N VAL A 589 -0.38 -22.40 -0.35
CA VAL A 589 -1.08 -21.12 -0.24
C VAL A 589 -2.57 -21.34 -0.08
N GLN A 590 -3.12 -20.95 1.07
CA GLN A 590 -4.55 -20.89 1.28
C GLN A 590 -5.07 -19.49 0.96
N VAL A 591 -5.78 -19.33 -0.16
CA VAL A 591 -6.48 -18.07 -0.48
C VAL A 591 -7.83 -18.06 0.24
N VAL A 592 -7.93 -17.28 1.32
CA VAL A 592 -9.17 -17.16 2.13
C VAL A 592 -10.11 -16.08 1.61
N HIS A 593 -9.59 -15.13 0.83
CA HIS A 593 -10.38 -14.10 0.19
C HIS A 593 -9.73 -13.65 -1.12
N SER A 594 -10.53 -13.39 -2.15
CA SER A 594 -10.04 -12.74 -3.36
C SER A 594 -11.15 -11.92 -4.01
N LYS A 595 -10.86 -10.67 -4.33
CA LYS A 595 -11.77 -9.77 -5.04
C LYS A 595 -11.05 -9.04 -6.15
N VAL A 596 -11.68 -8.97 -7.32
CA VAL A 596 -11.24 -8.10 -8.40
C VAL A 596 -12.22 -6.94 -8.51
N ILE A 597 -11.71 -5.72 -8.39
CA ILE A 597 -12.51 -4.49 -8.50
C ILE A 597 -12.21 -3.92 -9.88
N GLU A 598 -13.06 -4.24 -10.85
CA GLU A 598 -12.81 -4.08 -12.29
C GLU A 598 -12.34 -2.67 -12.67
N GLU A 599 -12.92 -1.65 -12.05
CA GLU A 599 -12.69 -0.24 -12.40
C GLU A 599 -11.68 0.46 -11.47
N TYR A 600 -11.04 -0.27 -10.55
CA TYR A 600 -9.99 0.30 -9.70
C TYR A 600 -8.67 0.35 -10.45
N GLU A 601 -8.00 1.51 -10.33
CA GLU A 601 -6.60 1.72 -10.67
C GLU A 601 -5.70 1.42 -9.45
N HIS A 602 -4.39 1.47 -9.63
CA HIS A 602 -3.39 0.98 -8.65
C HIS A 602 -3.51 1.55 -7.22
N LEU A 603 -3.93 2.82 -7.12
CA LEU A 603 -4.02 3.55 -5.85
C LEU A 603 -5.45 3.63 -5.30
N ASP A 604 -6.45 3.21 -6.08
CA ASP A 604 -7.86 3.27 -5.66
C ASP A 604 -8.16 2.37 -4.47
N VAL A 605 -7.40 1.29 -4.30
CA VAL A 605 -7.46 0.42 -3.10
C VAL A 605 -7.14 1.15 -1.80
N LEU A 606 -6.52 2.34 -1.88
CA LEU A 606 -6.24 3.21 -0.74
C LEU A 606 -7.07 4.50 -0.76
N TRP A 607 -7.21 5.11 -1.94
CA TRP A 607 -7.59 6.52 -2.07
C TRP A 607 -8.95 6.78 -2.69
N ALA A 608 -9.61 5.75 -3.24
CA ALA A 608 -10.96 5.91 -3.75
C ALA A 608 -11.93 6.30 -2.62
N MET A 609 -12.93 7.11 -2.96
CA MET A 609 -13.99 7.52 -2.01
C MET A 609 -14.80 6.33 -1.49
N ASP A 610 -14.89 5.25 -2.27
CA ASP A 610 -15.51 3.96 -1.92
C ASP A 610 -14.51 2.90 -1.41
N ALA A 611 -13.27 3.29 -1.04
CA ALA A 611 -12.25 2.33 -0.60
C ALA A 611 -12.63 1.60 0.71
N VAL A 612 -13.31 2.26 1.65
CA VAL A 612 -13.78 1.59 2.88
C VAL A 612 -14.83 0.54 2.55
N GLU A 613 -15.78 0.85 1.69
CA GLU A 613 -16.84 -0.04 1.24
C GLU A 613 -16.29 -1.23 0.48
N GLN A 614 -15.37 -0.99 -0.44
CA GLN A 614 -14.87 -2.02 -1.36
C GLN A 614 -13.72 -2.83 -0.80
N VAL A 615 -12.95 -2.28 0.13
CA VAL A 615 -11.72 -2.89 0.68
C VAL A 615 -11.74 -2.91 2.19
N GLY A 616 -11.94 -1.76 2.85
CA GLY A 616 -11.79 -1.63 4.31
C GLY A 616 -12.67 -2.57 5.14
N LYS A 617 -13.97 -2.68 4.81
CA LYS A 617 -14.91 -3.59 5.48
C LYS A 617 -14.49 -5.05 5.36
N GLU A 618 -14.11 -5.48 4.16
CA GLU A 618 -13.66 -6.85 3.91
C GLU A 618 -12.32 -7.16 4.59
N VAL A 619 -11.36 -6.21 4.58
CA VAL A 619 -10.09 -6.35 5.31
C VAL A 619 -10.34 -6.51 6.81
N ARG A 620 -11.21 -5.68 7.41
CA ARG A 620 -11.63 -5.81 8.82
C ARG A 620 -12.18 -7.21 9.08
N ASP A 621 -13.11 -7.68 8.26
CA ASP A 621 -13.79 -8.96 8.50
C ASP A 621 -12.83 -10.13 8.32
N VAL A 622 -11.99 -10.12 7.27
CA VAL A 622 -10.98 -11.16 7.02
C VAL A 622 -10.02 -11.27 8.20
N ILE A 623 -9.48 -10.16 8.71
CA ILE A 623 -8.55 -10.18 9.86
C ILE A 623 -9.22 -10.79 11.08
N TYR A 624 -10.50 -10.47 11.34
CA TYR A 624 -11.23 -11.08 12.45
C TYR A 624 -11.42 -12.58 12.26
N MET A 625 -11.82 -13.01 11.06
CA MET A 625 -12.11 -14.41 10.75
C MET A 625 -10.87 -15.31 10.74
N THR A 626 -9.69 -14.75 10.48
CA THR A 626 -8.41 -15.47 10.53
C THR A 626 -7.64 -15.28 11.83
N MET A 627 -8.14 -14.45 12.76
CA MET A 627 -7.53 -14.25 14.07
C MET A 627 -7.38 -15.59 14.81
N PRO A 628 -6.23 -15.91 15.43
CA PRO A 628 -6.09 -17.15 16.21
C PRO A 628 -7.13 -17.25 17.33
N GLU A 629 -7.60 -18.46 17.64
CA GLU A 629 -8.65 -18.67 18.66
C GLU A 629 -8.28 -18.11 20.04
N GLU A 630 -7.03 -18.33 20.47
CA GLU A 630 -6.53 -17.77 21.74
C GLU A 630 -6.51 -16.24 21.76
N ALA A 631 -6.26 -15.61 20.61
CA ALA A 631 -6.35 -14.16 20.49
C ALA A 631 -7.83 -13.70 20.55
N ARG A 632 -8.76 -14.39 19.89
CA ARG A 632 -10.21 -14.06 19.95
C ARG A 632 -10.77 -14.11 21.36
N LYS A 633 -10.29 -15.01 22.23
CA LYS A 633 -10.73 -15.11 23.63
C LYS A 633 -10.40 -13.88 24.47
N CYS A 634 -9.31 -13.16 24.15
CA CYS A 634 -8.86 -11.98 24.90
C CYS A 634 -9.13 -10.66 24.17
N CYS A 635 -9.34 -10.67 22.86
CA CYS A 635 -9.59 -9.48 22.07
C CYS A 635 -11.05 -9.03 22.11
N ARG A 636 -11.26 -7.72 21.95
CA ARG A 636 -12.58 -7.15 21.69
C ARG A 636 -13.05 -7.54 20.29
N VAL A 637 -14.37 -7.67 20.10
CA VAL A 637 -14.95 -7.84 18.76
C VAL A 637 -14.88 -6.50 18.04
N PRO A 638 -14.28 -6.41 16.84
CA PRO A 638 -14.25 -5.18 16.09
C PRO A 638 -15.65 -4.74 15.66
N LYS A 639 -15.89 -3.43 15.64
CA LYS A 639 -17.19 -2.85 15.32
C LYS A 639 -17.58 -3.11 13.87
N GLY A 640 -18.83 -3.51 13.69
CA GLY A 640 -19.44 -3.73 12.38
C GLY A 640 -19.02 -5.01 11.68
N VAL A 641 -18.23 -5.89 12.33
CA VAL A 641 -17.96 -7.24 11.82
C VAL A 641 -19.29 -7.99 11.71
N SER A 642 -19.52 -8.59 10.54
CA SER A 642 -20.74 -9.34 10.18
C SER A 642 -20.74 -10.76 10.71
#